data_AF-A0A935QG02-F1
#
_entry.id   AF-A0A935QG02-F1
#
_cell.length_a   1.000
_cell.length_b   1.000
_cell.length_c   1.000
_cell.angle_alpha   90.00
_cell.angle_beta   90.00
_cell.angle_gamma   90.00
#
_symmetry.space_group_name_H-M   'P 1'
#
loop_
_entity.id
_entity.type
_entity.pdbx_description
1 polymer ?
#
loop_
_entity_poly.entity_id
_entity_poly.type
_entity_poly.pdbx_seq_one_letter_code
_entity_poly.pdbx_strand_id
1 'polypeptide(L)'
;MGAANGRSEPAASGLVVAQLVEALEMGGAERLAVQIANARAAAGDASHLFVMTGPGPLSGAIDSGVHVRYLGFSRASVHNPVRFAASLWRGERLLSRQLARDGVQVVQSHLPGANFWGLLLALRGRCAVIATVHNNREFDYGNADHPLRARLRRLAYRLMLRRCAAVVAVSEAVAVSLLEDLGAGPREAGRLVAVPNGVAEPAPLDAAARAAVRARFGAAPGDLLVMAAGRHCEQKNFAALIEAAARLRAIGLPFRLVIAGDGPLRPDHEALSARLGLGDAVQFPGNIGDFARVLQAADVFALPSLWEGLPLVLLEALAAGAPVVGTDIAGVREVIVDGESGLLVAPGDPIALAAAIALLADPQRRERLRAGGLALVAGYPFGVSQRLGGLPRVGGPAAGALSRKTSDLPHRRRLLPEHLAPDRRPRGAGARSRPADQRRAQRPARAAARRRGRRGPDPGGRVVPRGGRRDRARRGPGHPRPRRQREALLAGAADGDRRRGRGPRLAHLGGPAAHPVRRPLRRAAGLPGRRAAGRDPAGRARGGPGHRRPLLRRREALPRRGARRRPHRGPGRDLAPDDGPALRLRRLGPGPGVRGARAGGRARRARRPAARGPRRRPDAPRPSRRPRGRRRAPGAGRGVLRGCVRGLFPPLDVLPAGRGGAGGPAPFSYPVRSPPDRAPGARCGPDLRGVRETPMSSRPAPVETYTLPRSSSPVVLELLAEALTRRLTGGELLLMFEEAALHDLGRTAHALRLQRCDPELVTYVVDRNVTYTNLCYVDCEFCAFNRHKGDGDAYWLSLDEIRAKVRSVFDAGGSQILLQGGHHPNEKIETYEAMLAALKSEFPSLWIHGFSPNEIQHFARVSKLPTLEVTRRLQAAGLDSIPGGGAEILNDRVRALLAPKKTTAREWIEIMEEAHYLGLPTTATMMFAHVETYPERIEHLLRLRESQDRTGGYTAFIPWTFQSGRTPLAEKPELMAQVEARGYLGAQDYLRTLAIARIALDNFTNIQASWVTQGKSVGQLTLLFGANDLGSTMMEESVVSAAGTTHPLAQRDLQEMIRGAGFTPAQRDNGYRVLRMIGGD
;
A
#
# COMPACT_ATOMS: atom_id res chain seq x y z
N MET A 1 82.98 7.53 -2.06
CA MET A 1 82.64 6.08 -2.05
C MET A 1 82.80 5.57 -0.63
N GLY A 2 81.96 4.68 -0.09
CA GLY A 2 80.75 4.11 -0.68
C GLY A 2 80.32 2.79 -0.03
N ALA A 3 79.91 2.80 1.24
CA ALA A 3 79.40 1.61 1.93
C ALA A 3 78.24 2.00 2.86
N ALA A 4 77.00 1.75 2.43
CA ALA A 4 75.82 2.04 3.22
C ALA A 4 75.47 0.83 4.12
N ASN A 5 75.61 0.99 5.44
CA ASN A 5 75.14 -0.01 6.39
C ASN A 5 73.62 -0.12 6.33
N GLY A 6 73.11 -1.32 5.99
CA GLY A 6 71.68 -1.60 5.90
C GLY A 6 71.01 -1.54 7.26
N ARG A 7 70.47 -0.37 7.62
CA ARG A 7 69.41 -0.26 8.64
C ARG A 7 68.08 -0.48 7.93
N SER A 8 67.42 -1.59 8.27
CA SER A 8 66.00 -1.76 7.95
C SER A 8 65.22 -0.58 8.52
N GLU A 9 64.41 0.09 7.69
CA GLU A 9 63.49 1.11 8.20
C GLU A 9 62.54 0.45 9.22
N PRO A 10 62.32 1.07 10.40
CA PRO A 10 61.33 0.57 11.34
C PRO A 10 59.95 0.67 10.67
N ALA A 11 59.24 -0.45 10.59
CA ALA A 11 57.89 -0.49 10.02
C ALA A 11 57.03 0.60 10.67
N ALA A 12 56.43 1.46 9.84
CA ALA A 12 55.76 2.67 10.31
C ALA A 12 54.70 2.32 11.37
N SER A 13 54.84 2.90 12.57
CA SER A 13 54.03 2.55 13.73
C SER A 13 52.55 2.81 13.46
N GLY A 14 51.80 1.73 13.22
CA GLY A 14 50.39 1.76 12.84
C GLY A 14 49.52 2.44 13.89
N LEU A 15 48.46 3.11 13.43
CA LEU A 15 47.50 3.75 14.32
C LEU A 15 46.76 2.69 15.15
N VAL A 16 46.87 2.78 16.47
CA VAL A 16 46.13 1.90 17.40
C VAL A 16 44.67 2.36 17.45
N VAL A 17 43.79 1.58 16.83
CA VAL A 17 42.35 1.88 16.72
C VAL A 17 41.55 0.89 17.55
N ALA A 18 40.71 1.41 18.45
CA ALA A 18 39.73 0.63 19.18
C ALA A 18 38.33 0.80 18.60
N GLN A 19 37.65 -0.32 18.39
CA GLN A 19 36.19 -0.37 18.20
C GLN A 19 35.52 -0.39 19.58
N LEU A 20 34.46 0.40 19.77
CA LEU A 20 33.75 0.56 21.04
C LEU A 20 32.25 0.26 20.88
N VAL A 21 31.76 -0.72 21.64
CA VAL A 21 30.35 -1.15 21.70
C VAL A 21 29.86 -1.24 23.15
N GLU A 22 28.54 -1.12 23.39
CA GLU A 22 27.98 -1.25 24.75
C GLU A 22 27.85 -2.74 25.17
N ALA A 23 27.51 -3.63 24.23
CA ALA A 23 27.42 -5.09 24.40
C ALA A 23 27.71 -5.83 23.07
N LEU A 24 27.90 -7.15 23.10
CA LEU A 24 28.12 -8.03 21.93
C LEU A 24 26.89 -8.88 21.61
N GLU A 25 25.74 -8.22 21.48
CA GLU A 25 24.46 -8.85 21.11
C GLU A 25 24.38 -9.21 19.62
N MET A 26 23.43 -10.07 19.24
CA MET A 26 23.15 -10.43 17.84
C MET A 26 22.49 -9.27 17.06
N GLY A 27 23.28 -8.25 16.73
CA GLY A 27 22.86 -7.10 15.94
C GLY A 27 23.66 -6.92 14.64
N GLY A 28 23.41 -5.80 13.95
CA GLY A 28 24.09 -5.44 12.70
C GLY A 28 25.36 -4.62 12.95
N ALA A 29 25.24 -3.56 13.75
CA ALA A 29 26.37 -2.68 14.06
C ALA A 29 27.43 -3.36 14.94
N GLU A 30 27.00 -4.29 15.80
CA GLU A 30 27.84 -5.14 16.64
C GLU A 30 28.63 -6.14 15.79
N ARG A 31 27.97 -6.81 14.82
CA ARG A 31 28.64 -7.65 13.82
C ARG A 31 29.66 -6.84 13.01
N LEU A 32 29.27 -5.66 12.53
CA LEU A 32 30.19 -4.78 11.80
C LEU A 32 31.40 -4.41 12.66
N ALA A 33 31.21 -3.98 13.92
CA ALA A 33 32.32 -3.60 14.80
C ALA A 33 33.31 -4.75 15.05
N VAL A 34 32.82 -5.99 15.19
CA VAL A 34 33.67 -7.20 15.23
C VAL A 34 34.39 -7.40 13.90
N GLN A 35 33.67 -7.30 12.77
CA GLN A 35 34.25 -7.41 11.43
C GLN A 35 35.35 -6.37 11.18
N ILE A 36 35.19 -5.09 11.59
CA ILE A 36 36.27 -4.08 11.49
C ILE A 36 37.48 -4.52 12.32
N ALA A 37 37.26 -4.98 13.55
CA ALA A 37 38.33 -5.38 14.44
C ALA A 37 39.14 -6.57 13.88
N ASN A 38 38.44 -7.62 13.43
CA ASN A 38 39.00 -8.79 12.77
C ASN A 38 39.79 -8.41 11.50
N ALA A 39 39.19 -7.62 10.60
CA ALA A 39 39.82 -7.20 9.34
C ALA A 39 41.12 -6.41 9.56
N ARG A 40 41.17 -5.57 10.61
CA ARG A 40 42.40 -4.87 11.00
C ARG A 40 43.46 -5.82 11.55
N ALA A 41 43.10 -6.76 12.42
CA ALA A 41 44.03 -7.76 12.93
C ALA A 41 44.60 -8.64 11.80
N ALA A 42 43.76 -9.06 10.85
CA ALA A 42 44.19 -9.82 9.67
C ALA A 42 45.11 -9.03 8.73
N ALA A 43 45.00 -7.69 8.71
CA ALA A 43 45.91 -6.80 7.99
C ALA A 43 47.22 -6.49 8.77
N GLY A 44 47.42 -7.06 9.96
CA GLY A 44 48.58 -6.81 10.83
C GLY A 44 48.50 -5.51 11.64
N ASP A 45 47.36 -4.81 11.62
CA ASP A 45 47.14 -3.58 12.37
C ASP A 45 46.81 -3.88 13.85
N ALA A 46 47.36 -3.06 14.76
CA ALA A 46 47.03 -3.12 16.19
C ALA A 46 45.53 -2.81 16.42
N SER A 47 44.75 -3.87 16.66
CA SER A 47 43.28 -3.85 16.63
C SER A 47 42.69 -4.19 17.99
N HIS A 48 41.89 -3.29 18.55
CA HIS A 48 41.28 -3.45 19.87
C HIS A 48 39.74 -3.43 19.79
N LEU A 49 39.09 -4.21 20.65
CA LEU A 49 37.63 -4.24 20.77
C LEU A 49 37.21 -4.04 22.23
N PHE A 50 36.71 -2.85 22.54
CA PHE A 50 36.24 -2.46 23.86
C PHE A 50 34.73 -2.67 23.97
N VAL A 51 34.33 -3.43 25.00
CA VAL A 51 32.93 -3.73 25.30
C VAL A 51 32.64 -3.21 26.70
N MET A 52 31.71 -2.25 26.81
CA MET A 52 31.40 -1.64 28.11
C MET A 52 30.90 -2.66 29.13
N THR A 53 30.07 -3.62 28.69
CA THR A 53 29.53 -4.69 29.54
C THR A 53 30.45 -5.92 29.57
N GLY A 54 30.02 -7.07 29.03
CA GLY A 54 30.74 -8.34 29.12
C GLY A 54 30.69 -9.16 27.82
N PRO A 55 31.11 -10.43 27.86
CA PRO A 55 30.95 -11.35 26.73
C PRO A 55 29.48 -11.49 26.32
N GLY A 56 29.25 -11.76 25.04
CA GLY A 56 27.92 -11.94 24.45
C GLY A 56 27.94 -12.93 23.29
N PRO A 57 26.81 -13.16 22.60
CA PRO A 57 26.73 -14.11 21.48
C PRO A 57 27.81 -13.92 20.39
N LEU A 58 28.20 -12.69 20.08
CA LEU A 58 29.25 -12.42 19.08
C LEU A 58 30.69 -12.62 19.58
N SER A 59 30.91 -12.94 20.87
CA SER A 59 32.26 -13.18 21.41
C SER A 59 33.01 -14.31 20.70
N GLY A 60 32.30 -15.31 20.17
CA GLY A 60 32.89 -16.43 19.43
C GLY A 60 33.24 -16.11 17.96
N ALA A 61 32.93 -14.91 17.46
CA ALA A 61 33.24 -14.46 16.11
C ALA A 61 34.43 -13.47 16.05
N ILE A 62 35.14 -13.29 17.16
CA ILE A 62 36.29 -12.38 17.26
C ILE A 62 37.58 -13.19 17.02
N ASP A 63 38.42 -12.73 16.11
CA ASP A 63 39.69 -13.40 15.80
C ASP A 63 40.72 -13.26 16.92
N SER A 64 41.59 -14.26 17.08
CA SER A 64 42.62 -14.29 18.13
C SER A 64 43.66 -13.16 18.04
N GLY A 65 43.74 -12.46 16.91
CA GLY A 65 44.57 -11.26 16.74
C GLY A 65 43.95 -9.97 17.29
N VAL A 66 42.69 -9.98 17.75
CA VAL A 66 42.01 -8.80 18.29
C VAL A 66 42.19 -8.69 19.81
N HIS A 67 42.68 -7.54 20.27
CA HIS A 67 42.81 -7.25 21.70
C HIS A 67 41.48 -6.83 22.32
N VAL A 68 40.70 -7.82 22.78
CA VAL A 68 39.40 -7.60 23.43
C VAL A 68 39.55 -7.07 24.86
N ARG A 69 38.65 -6.17 25.26
CA ARG A 69 38.55 -5.60 26.61
C ARG A 69 37.09 -5.54 27.08
N TYR A 70 36.70 -6.48 27.93
CA TYR A 70 35.44 -6.45 28.67
C TYR A 70 35.58 -5.60 29.94
N LEU A 71 34.80 -4.54 30.07
CA LEU A 71 34.92 -3.60 31.21
C LEU A 71 34.01 -3.94 32.40
N GLY A 72 33.07 -4.87 32.26
CA GLY A 72 32.15 -5.30 33.32
C GLY A 72 31.21 -4.20 33.83
N PHE A 73 31.03 -3.13 33.05
CA PHE A 73 30.41 -1.90 33.49
C PHE A 73 28.97 -1.76 32.96
N SER A 74 28.02 -1.55 33.87
CA SER A 74 26.64 -1.19 33.55
C SER A 74 26.32 0.22 34.05
N ARG A 75 25.76 1.06 33.17
CA ARG A 75 25.33 2.43 33.49
C ARG A 75 24.13 2.42 34.45
N ALA A 76 24.13 3.28 35.46
CA ALA A 76 23.02 3.37 36.40
C ALA A 76 21.74 3.94 35.75
N SER A 77 20.58 3.69 36.36
CA SER A 77 19.30 4.21 35.87
C SER A 77 19.19 5.72 36.01
N VAL A 78 18.75 6.41 34.95
CA VAL A 78 18.56 7.87 34.90
C VAL A 78 17.60 8.43 35.96
N HIS A 79 16.76 7.58 36.56
CA HIS A 79 15.81 7.96 37.60
C HIS A 79 16.46 8.28 38.96
N ASN A 80 17.77 8.05 39.13
CA ASN A 80 18.55 8.54 40.28
C ASN A 80 19.72 9.38 39.76
N PRO A 81 19.64 10.73 39.74
CA PRO A 81 20.61 11.57 39.06
C PRO A 81 22.01 11.51 39.69
N VAL A 82 22.10 11.34 41.02
CA VAL A 82 23.38 11.22 41.73
C VAL A 82 24.10 9.91 41.37
N ARG A 83 23.40 8.77 41.44
CA ARG A 83 23.96 7.47 41.01
C ARG A 83 24.24 7.43 39.51
N PHE A 84 23.42 8.10 38.70
CA PHE A 84 23.65 8.26 37.26
C PHE A 84 24.98 8.99 36.99
N ALA A 85 25.15 10.20 37.52
CA ALA A 85 26.37 11.00 37.34
C ALA A 85 27.63 10.30 37.89
N ALA A 86 27.54 9.68 39.08
CA ALA A 86 28.63 8.89 39.64
C ALA A 86 28.98 7.67 38.77
N SER A 87 27.98 7.03 38.14
CA SER A 87 28.23 5.93 37.20
C SER A 87 28.91 6.43 35.92
N LEU A 88 28.52 7.58 35.36
CA LEU A 88 29.19 8.15 34.18
C LEU A 88 30.66 8.46 34.47
N TRP A 89 30.96 9.07 35.62
CA TRP A 89 32.35 9.34 36.03
C TRP A 89 33.16 8.04 36.24
N ARG A 90 32.58 7.02 36.88
CA ARG A 90 33.25 5.72 37.07
C ARG A 90 33.51 5.01 35.74
N GLY A 91 32.52 4.96 34.84
CA GLY A 91 32.63 4.30 33.55
C GLY A 91 33.63 5.00 32.63
N GLU A 92 33.59 6.33 32.55
CA GLU A 92 34.54 7.12 31.76
C GLU A 92 35.97 6.97 32.31
N ARG A 93 36.15 7.07 33.64
CA ARG A 93 37.47 6.89 34.27
C ARG A 93 38.03 5.48 34.09
N LEU A 94 37.17 4.46 34.00
CA LEU A 94 37.57 3.08 33.69
C LEU A 94 38.01 2.94 32.22
N LEU A 95 37.16 3.39 31.29
CA LEU A 95 37.41 3.35 29.84
C LEU A 95 38.70 4.12 29.48
N SER A 96 38.83 5.38 29.92
CA SER A 96 40.04 6.19 29.70
C SER A 96 41.32 5.56 30.28
N ARG A 97 41.24 4.85 31.41
CA ARG A 97 42.40 4.17 32.01
C ARG A 97 42.87 2.98 31.19
N GLN A 98 41.93 2.21 30.63
CA GLN A 98 42.25 1.04 29.83
C GLN A 98 42.74 1.46 28.43
N LEU A 99 42.08 2.43 27.78
CA LEU A 99 42.54 3.01 26.51
C LEU A 99 43.98 3.54 26.60
N ALA A 100 44.33 4.24 27.68
CA ALA A 100 45.69 4.76 27.89
C ALA A 100 46.73 3.67 28.19
N ARG A 101 46.34 2.56 28.83
CA ARG A 101 47.21 1.38 29.04
C ARG A 101 47.48 0.61 27.75
N ASP A 102 46.46 0.51 26.91
CA ASP A 102 46.48 -0.19 25.63
C ASP A 102 47.01 0.70 24.47
N GLY A 103 47.49 1.91 24.75
CA GLY A 103 48.10 2.81 23.75
C GLY A 103 47.13 3.37 22.70
N VAL A 104 45.81 3.30 22.92
CA VAL A 104 44.79 3.58 21.90
C VAL A 104 44.74 5.07 21.53
N GLN A 105 44.94 5.36 20.25
CA GLN A 105 44.98 6.72 19.69
C GLN A 105 43.62 7.15 19.11
N VAL A 106 42.88 6.20 18.51
CA VAL A 106 41.57 6.44 17.88
C VAL A 106 40.53 5.49 18.46
N VAL A 107 39.37 6.02 18.84
CA VAL A 107 38.21 5.22 19.26
C VAL A 107 37.07 5.42 18.25
N GLN A 108 36.69 4.36 17.54
CA GLN A 108 35.49 4.32 16.72
C GLN A 108 34.35 3.70 17.53
N SER A 109 33.25 4.42 17.68
CA SER A 109 32.10 4.04 18.51
C SER A 109 30.88 3.71 17.64
N HIS A 110 30.10 2.71 18.05
CA HIS A 110 28.95 2.21 17.30
C HIS A 110 27.70 2.13 18.19
N LEU A 111 26.55 2.56 17.67
CA LEU A 111 25.24 2.65 18.36
C LEU A 111 25.15 3.79 19.41
N PRO A 112 23.92 4.30 19.70
CA PRO A 112 23.73 5.44 20.60
C PRO A 112 24.40 5.35 21.98
N GLY A 113 24.47 4.13 22.55
CA GLY A 113 25.10 3.89 23.84
C GLY A 113 26.61 4.11 23.82
N ALA A 114 27.32 3.49 22.87
CA ALA A 114 28.77 3.67 22.73
C ALA A 114 29.12 5.06 22.19
N ASN A 115 28.33 5.62 21.28
CA ASN A 115 28.49 6.98 20.77
C ASN A 115 28.45 8.01 21.92
N PHE A 116 27.60 7.79 22.94
CA PHE A 116 27.59 8.62 24.15
C PHE A 116 28.88 8.49 24.99
N TRP A 117 29.45 7.29 25.13
CA TRP A 117 30.77 7.11 25.77
C TRP A 117 31.89 7.75 24.95
N GLY A 118 31.86 7.61 23.61
CA GLY A 118 32.74 8.31 22.69
C GLY A 118 32.67 9.83 22.86
N LEU A 119 31.48 10.41 22.97
CA LEU A 119 31.31 11.83 23.27
C LEU A 119 31.96 12.23 24.61
N LEU A 120 31.83 11.41 25.67
CA LEU A 120 32.49 11.68 26.94
C LEU A 120 34.03 11.62 26.83
N LEU A 121 34.60 10.74 26.01
CA LEU A 121 36.05 10.73 25.72
C LEU A 121 36.48 11.98 24.93
N ALA A 122 35.73 12.33 23.88
CA ALA A 122 35.98 13.47 23.02
C ALA A 122 35.94 14.81 23.79
N LEU A 123 34.98 14.95 24.72
CA LEU A 123 34.87 16.11 25.62
C LEU A 123 36.07 16.27 26.56
N ARG A 124 36.89 15.22 26.76
CA ARG A 124 38.11 15.24 27.58
C ARG A 124 39.40 15.28 26.77
N GLY A 125 39.33 15.26 25.43
CA GLY A 125 40.48 15.40 24.54
C GLY A 125 41.56 14.31 24.65
N ARG A 126 41.21 13.10 25.15
CA ARG A 126 42.19 12.03 25.44
C ARG A 126 42.59 11.17 24.25
N CYS A 127 41.73 11.06 23.25
CA CYS A 127 41.93 10.29 22.02
C CYS A 127 41.07 10.91 20.91
N ALA A 128 41.38 10.62 19.65
CA ALA A 128 40.50 10.98 18.54
C ALA A 128 39.28 10.07 18.54
N VAL A 129 38.07 10.63 18.50
CA VAL A 129 36.83 9.84 18.52
C VAL A 129 36.10 9.95 17.19
N ILE A 130 35.68 8.81 16.66
CA ILE A 130 34.75 8.68 15.54
C ILE A 130 33.45 8.08 16.09
N ALA A 131 32.31 8.71 15.81
CA ALA A 131 30.99 8.20 16.20
C ALA A 131 30.25 7.70 14.96
N THR A 132 29.80 6.45 14.95
CA THR A 132 29.13 5.81 13.81
C THR A 132 27.63 5.69 14.06
N VAL A 133 26.83 6.28 13.16
CA VAL A 133 25.36 6.35 13.20
C VAL A 133 24.80 5.38 12.18
N HIS A 134 23.96 4.46 12.65
CA HIS A 134 23.57 3.25 11.91
C HIS A 134 22.12 3.24 11.40
N ASN A 135 21.32 4.26 11.71
CA ASN A 135 19.88 4.27 11.52
C ASN A 135 19.34 5.67 11.18
N ASN A 136 18.33 5.74 10.32
CA ASN A 136 17.69 7.00 9.88
C ASN A 136 16.52 7.46 10.79
N ARG A 137 16.27 6.76 11.91
CA ARG A 137 15.36 7.17 12.99
C ARG A 137 16.01 7.06 14.37
N GLU A 138 17.25 7.53 14.45
CA GLU A 138 18.12 7.48 15.64
C GLU A 138 17.51 8.19 16.88
N PHE A 139 16.58 9.13 16.69
CA PHE A 139 15.93 9.87 17.78
C PHE A 139 14.59 9.28 18.25
N ASP A 140 13.90 8.54 17.39
CA ASP A 140 12.57 7.97 17.67
C ASP A 140 12.66 6.55 18.25
N TYR A 141 13.79 5.87 18.04
CA TYR A 141 13.99 4.50 18.52
C TYR A 141 14.17 4.42 20.04
N GLY A 142 13.30 3.66 20.72
CA GLY A 142 13.44 3.22 22.11
C GLY A 142 13.16 4.29 23.17
N ASN A 143 11.96 4.24 23.77
CA ASN A 143 11.46 5.17 24.81
C ASN A 143 11.42 6.64 24.34
N ALA A 144 10.78 6.90 23.18
CA ALA A 144 10.55 8.23 22.66
C ALA A 144 9.55 9.06 23.49
N ASP A 145 8.73 8.38 24.31
CA ASP A 145 7.56 8.90 25.06
C ASP A 145 7.88 10.02 26.08
N HIS A 146 9.15 10.35 26.27
CA HIS A 146 9.60 11.35 27.23
C HIS A 146 10.40 12.47 26.52
N PRO A 147 9.78 13.62 26.17
CA PRO A 147 10.38 14.62 25.28
C PRO A 147 11.72 15.21 25.78
N LEU A 148 11.95 15.24 27.10
CA LEU A 148 13.26 15.62 27.66
C LEU A 148 14.40 14.68 27.21
N ARG A 149 14.15 13.37 27.06
CA ARG A 149 15.15 12.40 26.62
C ARG A 149 15.49 12.58 25.14
N ALA A 150 14.50 12.85 24.30
CA ALA A 150 14.71 13.19 22.89
C ALA A 150 15.54 14.48 22.74
N ARG A 151 15.21 15.55 23.49
CA ARG A 151 15.99 16.80 23.52
C ARG A 151 17.44 16.57 23.96
N LEU A 152 17.67 15.78 25.01
CA LEU A 152 19.02 15.42 25.47
C LEU A 152 19.79 14.56 24.45
N ARG A 153 19.12 13.64 23.73
CA ARG A 153 19.74 12.84 22.66
C ARG A 153 20.16 13.74 21.48
N ARG A 154 19.28 14.63 21.01
CA ARG A 154 19.61 15.61 19.95
C ARG A 154 20.76 16.54 20.37
N LEU A 155 20.77 17.04 21.61
CA LEU A 155 21.90 17.82 22.14
C LEU A 155 23.23 17.03 22.15
N ALA A 156 23.21 15.76 22.56
CA ALA A 156 24.40 14.93 22.55
C ALA A 156 24.97 14.75 21.12
N TYR A 157 24.13 14.50 20.12
CA TYR A 157 24.59 14.34 18.73
C TYR A 157 25.06 15.67 18.11
N ARG A 158 24.46 16.82 18.46
CA ARG A 158 25.05 18.14 18.11
C ARG A 158 26.42 18.37 18.74
N LEU A 159 26.65 17.85 19.94
CA LEU A 159 27.98 17.90 20.56
C LEU A 159 28.97 16.93 19.88
N MET A 160 28.52 15.76 19.41
CA MET A 160 29.37 14.84 18.61
C MET A 160 29.85 15.53 17.32
N LEU A 161 28.94 16.13 16.54
CA LEU A 161 29.27 16.94 15.34
C LEU A 161 30.17 18.16 15.60
N ARG A 162 30.50 18.47 16.86
CA ARG A 162 31.36 19.61 17.26
C ARG A 162 32.60 19.21 18.05
N ARG A 163 32.72 17.96 18.48
CA ARG A 163 33.77 17.48 19.40
C ARG A 163 34.42 16.17 18.98
N CYS A 164 33.73 15.30 18.26
CA CYS A 164 34.34 14.12 17.64
C CYS A 164 35.27 14.56 16.48
N ALA A 165 36.27 13.75 16.18
CA ALA A 165 37.15 13.97 15.03
C ALA A 165 36.33 13.93 13.73
N ALA A 166 35.50 12.89 13.59
CA ALA A 166 34.45 12.77 12.58
C ALA A 166 33.20 12.11 13.18
N VAL A 167 32.06 12.25 12.49
CA VAL A 167 30.87 11.43 12.65
C VAL A 167 30.66 10.70 11.33
N VAL A 168 30.47 9.38 11.38
CA VAL A 168 30.23 8.54 10.21
C VAL A 168 28.75 8.18 10.15
N ALA A 169 28.10 8.46 9.03
CA ALA A 169 26.79 7.92 8.70
C ALA A 169 26.97 6.71 7.77
N VAL A 170 26.24 5.62 8.02
CA VAL A 170 26.35 4.40 7.18
C VAL A 170 25.70 4.53 5.80
N SER A 171 25.10 5.67 5.47
CA SER A 171 24.44 5.95 4.19
C SER A 171 24.31 7.47 4.00
N GLU A 172 24.05 7.93 2.77
CA GLU A 172 23.77 9.35 2.51
C GLU A 172 22.42 9.77 3.10
N ALA A 173 21.39 8.92 3.07
CA ALA A 173 20.10 9.21 3.71
C ALA A 173 20.24 9.31 5.25
N VAL A 174 21.10 8.50 5.88
CA VAL A 174 21.43 8.64 7.30
C VAL A 174 22.18 9.96 7.56
N ALA A 175 23.04 10.41 6.64
CA ALA A 175 23.72 11.69 6.76
C ALA A 175 22.75 12.87 6.67
N VAL A 176 21.88 12.89 5.66
CA VAL A 176 20.86 13.93 5.45
C VAL A 176 19.89 13.98 6.63
N SER A 177 19.28 12.85 6.99
CA SER A 177 18.37 12.72 8.14
C SER A 177 18.99 13.28 9.43
N LEU A 178 20.26 12.96 9.70
CA LEU A 178 20.95 13.44 10.89
C LEU A 178 21.17 14.96 10.90
N LEU A 179 21.39 15.59 9.75
CA LEU A 179 21.53 17.06 9.67
C LEU A 179 20.18 17.75 9.85
N GLU A 180 19.12 17.21 9.26
CA GLU A 180 17.74 17.71 9.36
C GLU A 180 17.22 17.62 10.80
N ASP A 181 17.27 16.43 11.42
CA ASP A 181 16.78 16.22 12.80
C ASP A 181 17.52 17.06 13.84
N LEU A 182 18.76 17.43 13.57
CA LEU A 182 19.55 18.26 14.46
C LEU A 182 19.42 19.75 14.18
N GLY A 183 18.91 20.16 13.01
CA GLY A 183 18.99 21.54 12.53
C GLY A 183 20.44 22.02 12.46
N ALA A 184 21.31 21.20 11.87
CA ALA A 184 22.75 21.36 11.88
C ALA A 184 23.24 22.37 10.82
N GLY A 185 24.15 23.29 11.20
CA GLY A 185 24.70 24.28 10.27
C GLY A 185 25.88 23.74 9.44
N PRO A 186 26.35 24.45 8.39
CA PRO A 186 27.46 24.00 7.54
C PRO A 186 28.77 23.67 8.29
N ARG A 187 29.03 24.33 9.43
CA ARG A 187 30.18 24.04 10.32
C ARG A 187 30.03 22.73 11.11
N GLU A 188 28.81 22.27 11.34
CA GLU A 188 28.50 20.99 11.99
C GLU A 188 28.47 19.87 10.93
N ALA A 189 27.95 20.15 9.73
CA ALA A 189 27.97 19.24 8.59
C ALA A 189 29.40 18.88 8.11
N GLY A 190 30.36 19.80 8.17
CA GLY A 190 31.76 19.56 7.79
C GLY A 190 32.55 18.55 8.65
N ARG A 191 31.91 17.87 9.62
CA ARG A 191 32.47 16.72 10.35
C ARG A 191 31.70 15.42 10.11
N LEU A 192 30.62 15.45 9.34
CA LEU A 192 29.82 14.30 8.97
C LEU A 192 30.34 13.71 7.65
N VAL A 193 30.51 12.39 7.60
CA VAL A 193 30.97 11.67 6.41
C VAL A 193 30.05 10.48 6.18
N ALA A 194 29.46 10.38 4.99
CA ALA A 194 28.80 9.15 4.56
C ALA A 194 29.87 8.12 4.20
N VAL A 195 29.83 6.94 4.84
CA VAL A 195 30.69 5.79 4.53
C VAL A 195 29.80 4.56 4.48
N PRO A 196 29.49 4.00 3.29
CA PRO A 196 28.62 2.84 3.19
C PRO A 196 29.26 1.63 3.87
N ASN A 197 28.39 0.84 4.51
CA ASN A 197 28.72 -0.49 5.00
C ASN A 197 29.25 -1.35 3.84
N GLY A 198 30.38 -2.03 4.04
CA GLY A 198 30.92 -3.00 3.10
C GLY A 198 30.59 -4.43 3.52
N VAL A 199 30.55 -5.35 2.56
CA VAL A 199 30.31 -6.79 2.77
C VAL A 199 31.38 -7.63 2.06
N ALA A 200 31.72 -8.78 2.64
CA ALA A 200 32.65 -9.72 2.04
C ALA A 200 31.88 -10.71 1.14
N GLU A 201 32.43 -11.04 -0.03
CA GLU A 201 31.86 -12.07 -0.90
C GLU A 201 32.01 -13.46 -0.25
N PRO A 202 30.92 -14.22 -0.07
CA PRO A 202 30.99 -15.55 0.54
C PRO A 202 31.52 -16.58 -0.48
N ALA A 203 32.39 -17.48 -0.01
CA ALA A 203 32.93 -18.57 -0.83
C ALA A 203 31.80 -19.34 -1.56
N PRO A 204 31.90 -19.59 -2.88
CA PRO A 204 30.83 -20.19 -3.67
C PRO A 204 30.32 -21.53 -3.13
N LEU A 205 29.00 -21.74 -3.18
CA LEU A 205 28.33 -22.95 -2.75
C LEU A 205 28.10 -23.88 -3.95
N ASP A 206 28.59 -25.13 -3.87
CA ASP A 206 28.34 -26.12 -4.92
C ASP A 206 26.86 -26.57 -4.96
N ALA A 207 26.45 -27.19 -6.08
CA ALA A 207 25.05 -27.56 -6.30
C ALA A 207 24.51 -28.60 -5.30
N ALA A 208 25.34 -29.53 -4.81
CA ALA A 208 24.94 -30.54 -3.85
C ALA A 208 24.80 -29.94 -2.44
N ALA A 209 25.72 -29.06 -2.05
CA ALA A 209 25.63 -28.28 -0.83
C ALA A 209 24.43 -27.31 -0.87
N ARG A 210 24.12 -26.69 -2.01
CA ARG A 210 22.91 -25.88 -2.20
C ARG A 210 21.65 -26.74 -2.00
N ALA A 211 21.58 -27.91 -2.61
CA ALA A 211 20.45 -28.83 -2.45
C ALA A 211 20.28 -29.29 -0.99
N ALA A 212 21.37 -29.58 -0.28
CA ALA A 212 21.33 -29.97 1.13
C ALA A 212 20.79 -28.85 2.04
N VAL A 213 21.19 -27.58 1.81
CA VAL A 213 20.67 -26.44 2.57
C VAL A 213 19.17 -26.21 2.29
N ARG A 214 18.71 -26.40 1.05
CA ARG A 214 17.27 -26.33 0.72
C ARG A 214 16.46 -27.45 1.39
N ALA A 215 16.97 -28.68 1.37
CA ALA A 215 16.36 -29.82 2.01
C ALA A 215 16.26 -29.64 3.54
N ARG A 216 17.23 -28.97 4.19
CA ARG A 216 17.17 -28.61 5.62
C ARG A 216 15.93 -27.80 6.00
N PHE A 217 15.44 -26.96 5.10
CA PHE A 217 14.23 -26.16 5.29
C PHE A 217 12.99 -26.77 4.61
N GLY A 218 13.05 -28.02 4.15
CA GLY A 218 11.93 -28.71 3.52
C GLY A 218 11.51 -28.14 2.16
N ALA A 219 12.38 -27.39 1.48
CA ALA A 219 12.11 -26.89 0.14
C ALA A 219 12.37 -27.99 -0.90
N ALA A 220 11.30 -28.48 -1.54
CA ALA A 220 11.36 -29.47 -2.60
C ALA A 220 11.99 -28.90 -3.90
N PRO A 221 12.40 -29.74 -4.86
CA PRO A 221 12.68 -29.30 -6.22
C PRO A 221 11.44 -28.63 -6.81
N GLY A 222 11.50 -27.33 -7.09
CA GLY A 222 10.38 -26.50 -7.55
C GLY A 222 9.72 -25.61 -6.48
N ASP A 223 9.92 -25.87 -5.18
CA ASP A 223 9.51 -24.92 -4.13
C ASP A 223 10.39 -23.66 -4.21
N LEU A 224 9.79 -22.46 -4.18
CA LEU A 224 10.52 -21.20 -4.02
C LEU A 224 11.02 -21.06 -2.57
N LEU A 225 12.34 -21.02 -2.35
CA LEU A 225 12.91 -20.77 -1.01
C LEU A 225 13.07 -19.26 -0.79
N VAL A 226 12.14 -18.69 -0.01
CA VAL A 226 12.11 -17.28 0.37
C VAL A 226 12.77 -17.14 1.76
N MET A 227 13.85 -16.36 1.81
CA MET A 227 14.57 -16.05 3.05
C MET A 227 14.25 -14.64 3.52
N ALA A 228 14.07 -14.45 4.82
CA ALA A 228 14.08 -13.13 5.47
C ALA A 228 14.88 -13.22 6.78
N ALA A 229 15.52 -12.13 7.19
CA ALA A 229 16.31 -12.14 8.42
C ALA A 229 16.36 -10.79 9.14
N GLY A 230 16.26 -10.84 10.47
CA GLY A 230 16.32 -9.67 11.33
C GLY A 230 15.67 -9.90 12.70
N ARG A 231 15.68 -8.87 13.54
CA ARG A 231 15.01 -8.91 14.84
C ARG A 231 13.49 -8.91 14.65
N HIS A 232 12.76 -9.78 15.37
CA HIS A 232 11.29 -9.73 15.37
C HIS A 232 10.77 -8.51 16.16
N CYS A 233 10.71 -7.36 15.49
CA CYS A 233 10.16 -6.11 15.97
C CYS A 233 9.46 -5.34 14.83
N GLU A 234 8.63 -4.36 15.20
CA GLU A 234 7.81 -3.52 14.29
C GLU A 234 8.59 -3.01 13.07
N GLN A 235 9.80 -2.47 13.29
CA GLN A 235 10.71 -1.99 12.23
C GLN A 235 10.89 -2.99 11.07
N LYS A 236 10.98 -4.29 11.39
CA LYS A 236 11.23 -5.37 10.40
C LYS A 236 9.96 -5.96 9.82
N ASN A 237 8.77 -5.60 10.35
CA ASN A 237 7.45 -5.85 9.76
C ASN A 237 7.27 -7.23 9.09
N PHE A 238 7.71 -8.29 9.77
CA PHE A 238 7.53 -9.66 9.28
C PHE A 238 6.05 -10.07 9.22
N ALA A 239 5.15 -9.34 9.88
CA ALA A 239 3.70 -9.50 9.74
C ALA A 239 3.25 -9.35 8.27
N ALA A 240 3.67 -8.28 7.58
CA ALA A 240 3.34 -8.09 6.17
C ALA A 240 3.90 -9.20 5.27
N LEU A 241 5.07 -9.77 5.58
CA LEU A 241 5.65 -10.89 4.83
C LEU A 241 4.92 -12.22 5.07
N ILE A 242 4.38 -12.45 6.28
CA ILE A 242 3.54 -13.62 6.58
C ILE A 242 2.16 -13.47 5.91
N GLU A 243 1.62 -12.25 5.85
CA GLU A 243 0.41 -11.94 5.10
C GLU A 243 0.61 -11.99 3.58
N ALA A 244 1.83 -11.72 3.09
CA ALA A 244 2.21 -11.97 1.71
C ALA A 244 2.28 -13.49 1.43
N ALA A 245 2.88 -14.28 2.33
CA ALA A 245 2.92 -15.74 2.24
C ALA A 245 1.52 -16.39 2.21
N ALA A 246 0.54 -15.81 2.91
CA ALA A 246 -0.86 -16.24 2.81
C ALA A 246 -1.43 -16.07 1.39
N ARG A 247 -1.07 -14.97 0.72
CA ARG A 247 -1.47 -14.68 -0.67
C ARG A 247 -0.74 -15.57 -1.68
N LEU A 248 0.55 -15.83 -1.49
CA LEU A 248 1.31 -16.81 -2.28
C LEU A 248 0.68 -18.22 -2.19
N ARG A 249 0.21 -18.62 -1.00
CA ARG A 249 -0.54 -19.86 -0.80
C ARG A 249 -1.91 -19.83 -1.48
N ALA A 250 -2.63 -18.70 -1.43
CA ALA A 250 -3.94 -18.57 -2.07
C ALA A 250 -3.89 -18.68 -3.61
N ILE A 251 -2.81 -18.19 -4.25
CA ILE A 251 -2.58 -18.37 -5.69
C ILE A 251 -1.95 -19.73 -6.06
N GLY A 252 -1.76 -20.64 -5.09
CA GLY A 252 -1.24 -21.99 -5.33
C GLY A 252 0.28 -22.08 -5.59
N LEU A 253 1.05 -21.02 -5.34
CA LEU A 253 2.49 -21.04 -5.56
C LEU A 253 3.19 -21.97 -4.53
N PRO A 254 4.06 -22.91 -4.96
CA PRO A 254 4.85 -23.73 -4.04
C PRO A 254 6.03 -22.92 -3.48
N PHE A 255 6.10 -22.75 -2.15
CA PHE A 255 7.18 -22.02 -1.49
C PHE A 255 7.48 -22.55 -0.07
N ARG A 256 8.67 -22.21 0.42
CA ARG A 256 9.02 -22.20 1.86
C ARG A 256 9.51 -20.81 2.22
N LEU A 257 8.94 -20.21 3.25
CA LEU A 257 9.39 -18.94 3.83
C LEU A 257 10.12 -19.24 5.16
N VAL A 258 11.36 -18.77 5.28
CA VAL A 258 12.15 -18.92 6.50
C VAL A 258 12.51 -17.53 7.03
N ILE A 259 12.03 -17.22 8.25
CA ILE A 259 12.28 -15.94 8.91
C ILE A 259 13.29 -16.16 10.04
N ALA A 260 14.52 -15.73 9.82
CA ALA A 260 15.64 -15.96 10.73
C ALA A 260 15.89 -14.76 11.68
N GLY A 261 16.29 -15.08 12.91
CA GLY A 261 16.47 -14.12 14.01
C GLY A 261 15.49 -14.38 15.16
N ASP A 262 15.50 -13.49 16.15
CA ASP A 262 14.59 -13.57 17.29
C ASP A 262 14.16 -12.15 17.73
N GLY A 263 13.19 -12.01 18.64
CA GLY A 263 12.72 -10.71 19.12
C GLY A 263 11.36 -10.73 19.81
N PRO A 264 10.96 -9.61 20.43
CA PRO A 264 9.76 -9.55 21.27
C PRO A 264 8.46 -9.92 20.55
N LEU A 265 8.35 -9.65 19.25
CA LEU A 265 7.15 -9.98 18.46
C LEU A 265 7.20 -11.39 17.85
N ARG A 266 8.23 -12.20 18.11
CA ARG A 266 8.36 -13.55 17.52
C ARG A 266 7.11 -14.42 17.81
N PRO A 267 6.56 -14.48 19.05
CA PRO A 267 5.36 -15.27 19.32
C PRO A 267 4.12 -14.78 18.55
N ASP A 268 4.00 -13.47 18.31
CA ASP A 268 2.88 -12.88 17.56
C ASP A 268 2.97 -13.24 16.06
N HIS A 269 4.18 -13.28 15.50
CA HIS A 269 4.43 -13.74 14.12
C HIS A 269 4.16 -15.26 13.97
N GLU A 270 4.57 -16.06 14.94
CA GLU A 270 4.26 -17.51 14.98
C GLU A 270 2.74 -17.74 15.08
N ALA A 271 2.04 -16.97 15.92
CA ALA A 271 0.58 -17.02 16.05
C ALA A 271 -0.15 -16.52 14.78
N LEU A 272 0.36 -15.49 14.11
CA LEU A 272 -0.16 -14.99 12.83
C LEU A 272 -0.06 -16.05 11.73
N SER A 273 1.11 -16.70 11.60
CA SER A 273 1.31 -17.82 10.68
C SER A 273 0.35 -18.98 10.96
N ALA A 274 0.20 -19.37 12.23
CA ALA A 274 -0.76 -20.41 12.63
C ALA A 274 -2.22 -20.03 12.30
N ARG A 275 -2.63 -18.78 12.55
CA ARG A 275 -3.97 -18.26 12.23
C ARG A 275 -4.27 -18.25 10.74
N LEU A 276 -3.25 -17.99 9.91
CA LEU A 276 -3.35 -17.98 8.44
C LEU A 276 -3.15 -19.38 7.81
N GLY A 277 -3.02 -20.44 8.62
CA GLY A 277 -2.86 -21.81 8.13
C GLY A 277 -1.54 -22.06 7.39
N LEU A 278 -0.46 -21.38 7.80
CA LEU A 278 0.85 -21.37 7.14
C LEU A 278 1.93 -22.22 7.83
N GLY A 279 1.61 -22.95 8.89
CA GLY A 279 2.58 -23.63 9.77
C GLY A 279 3.45 -24.72 9.13
N ASP A 280 3.17 -25.16 7.91
CA ASP A 280 4.00 -26.06 7.10
C ASP A 280 4.86 -25.34 6.03
N ALA A 281 4.54 -24.08 5.70
CA ALA A 281 5.25 -23.28 4.72
C ALA A 281 6.14 -22.20 5.35
N VAL A 282 5.84 -21.74 6.57
CA VAL A 282 6.58 -20.66 7.24
C VAL A 282 7.32 -21.19 8.47
N GLN A 283 8.63 -20.98 8.52
CA GLN A 283 9.52 -21.47 9.59
C GLN A 283 10.24 -20.32 10.31
N PHE A 284 10.41 -20.49 11.62
CA PHE A 284 11.06 -19.54 12.52
C PHE A 284 12.24 -20.24 13.24
N PRO A 285 13.37 -20.50 12.56
CA PRO A 285 14.49 -21.27 13.12
C PRO A 285 15.22 -20.57 14.28
N GLY A 286 14.94 -19.29 14.55
CA GLY A 286 15.77 -18.47 15.43
C GLY A 286 17.01 -17.95 14.69
N ASN A 287 18.10 -17.73 15.43
CA ASN A 287 19.38 -17.31 14.85
C ASN A 287 20.02 -18.45 14.04
N ILE A 288 20.44 -18.17 12.80
CA ILE A 288 21.17 -19.11 11.92
C ILE A 288 22.66 -18.75 11.95
N GLY A 289 23.53 -19.75 12.18
CA GLY A 289 24.98 -19.57 12.18
C GLY A 289 25.62 -19.54 10.78
N ASP A 290 25.19 -20.43 9.88
CA ASP A 290 25.75 -20.59 8.53
C ASP A 290 25.05 -19.70 7.48
N PHE A 291 24.63 -18.49 7.88
CA PHE A 291 23.63 -17.72 7.15
C PHE A 291 24.02 -17.36 5.70
N ALA A 292 25.30 -17.14 5.41
CA ALA A 292 25.77 -16.93 4.03
C ALA A 292 25.43 -18.10 3.08
N ARG A 293 25.59 -19.35 3.54
CA ARG A 293 25.23 -20.56 2.77
C ARG A 293 23.72 -20.70 2.59
N VAL A 294 22.93 -20.12 3.51
CA VAL A 294 21.47 -20.07 3.40
C VAL A 294 21.02 -19.04 2.37
N LEU A 295 21.67 -17.87 2.32
CA LEU A 295 21.43 -16.87 1.29
C LEU A 295 21.78 -17.39 -0.11
N GLN A 296 22.94 -18.05 -0.28
CA GLN A 296 23.32 -18.72 -1.54
C GLN A 296 22.34 -19.85 -1.96
N ALA A 297 21.58 -20.40 -1.01
CA ALA A 297 20.57 -21.44 -1.26
C ALA A 297 19.16 -20.91 -1.51
N ALA A 298 18.90 -19.63 -1.20
CA ALA A 298 17.64 -18.95 -1.44
C ALA A 298 17.35 -18.82 -2.94
N ASP A 299 16.08 -18.65 -3.28
CA ASP A 299 15.64 -18.16 -4.60
C ASP A 299 15.18 -16.69 -4.51
N VAL A 300 14.78 -16.23 -3.31
CA VAL A 300 14.43 -14.85 -3.00
C VAL A 300 14.91 -14.48 -1.60
N PHE A 301 15.49 -13.30 -1.41
CA PHE A 301 15.62 -12.65 -0.11
C PHE A 301 14.61 -11.49 0.02
N ALA A 302 13.81 -11.48 1.09
CA ALA A 302 12.76 -10.50 1.33
C ALA A 302 13.06 -9.60 2.54
N LEU A 303 13.05 -8.28 2.33
CA LEU A 303 13.27 -7.26 3.36
C LEU A 303 12.03 -6.34 3.48
N PRO A 304 11.01 -6.72 4.28
CA PRO A 304 9.71 -6.02 4.36
C PRO A 304 9.68 -4.80 5.29
N SER A 305 10.84 -4.18 5.56
CA SER A 305 11.05 -3.22 6.66
C SER A 305 10.32 -1.88 6.50
N LEU A 306 10.01 -1.23 7.62
CA LEU A 306 9.41 0.11 7.65
C LEU A 306 10.44 1.24 7.70
N TRP A 307 11.65 0.98 8.21
CA TRP A 307 12.80 1.90 8.18
C TRP A 307 14.13 1.17 8.37
N GLU A 308 15.19 1.66 7.71
CA GLU A 308 16.56 1.13 7.75
C GLU A 308 17.55 2.30 7.52
N GLY A 309 18.76 2.21 8.08
CA GLY A 309 19.88 3.10 7.74
C GLY A 309 20.61 2.66 6.48
N LEU A 310 21.41 1.60 6.58
CA LEU A 310 21.88 0.81 5.43
C LEU A 310 21.92 -0.66 5.87
N PRO A 311 20.94 -1.50 5.47
CA PRO A 311 20.77 -2.82 6.05
C PRO A 311 21.87 -3.78 5.61
N LEU A 312 22.82 -4.12 6.49
CA LEU A 312 23.89 -5.09 6.22
C LEU A 312 23.36 -6.40 5.62
N VAL A 313 22.20 -6.88 6.09
CA VAL A 313 21.59 -8.14 5.62
C VAL A 313 21.14 -8.10 4.14
N LEU A 314 20.89 -6.90 3.60
CA LEU A 314 20.62 -6.68 2.18
C LEU A 314 21.90 -6.87 1.35
N LEU A 315 23.01 -6.30 1.82
CA LEU A 315 24.33 -6.46 1.20
C LEU A 315 24.81 -7.92 1.31
N GLU A 316 24.60 -8.57 2.46
CA GLU A 316 24.84 -10.01 2.66
C GLU A 316 24.06 -10.85 1.64
N ALA A 317 22.79 -10.53 1.37
CA ALA A 317 21.97 -11.23 0.37
C ALA A 317 22.46 -11.02 -1.07
N LEU A 318 22.77 -9.78 -1.45
CA LEU A 318 23.27 -9.45 -2.80
C LEU A 318 24.64 -10.10 -3.06
N ALA A 319 25.57 -10.04 -2.11
CA ALA A 319 26.88 -10.68 -2.21
C ALA A 319 26.79 -12.21 -2.25
N ALA A 320 25.78 -12.80 -1.60
CA ALA A 320 25.45 -14.21 -1.72
C ALA A 320 24.77 -14.61 -3.04
N GLY A 321 24.48 -13.65 -3.93
CA GLY A 321 23.77 -13.89 -5.19
C GLY A 321 22.29 -14.25 -5.02
N ALA A 322 21.65 -13.82 -3.94
CA ALA A 322 20.21 -13.99 -3.75
C ALA A 322 19.43 -12.84 -4.42
N PRO A 323 18.48 -13.11 -5.34
CA PRO A 323 17.57 -12.09 -5.86
C PRO A 323 16.76 -11.44 -4.73
N VAL A 324 16.65 -10.11 -4.73
CA VAL A 324 16.05 -9.36 -3.61
C VAL A 324 14.66 -8.82 -3.94
N VAL A 325 13.75 -8.89 -2.97
CA VAL A 325 12.58 -8.00 -2.85
C VAL A 325 12.74 -7.15 -1.58
N GLY A 326 12.75 -5.83 -1.73
CA GLY A 326 12.88 -4.88 -0.63
C GLY A 326 11.74 -3.86 -0.60
N THR A 327 11.48 -3.29 0.56
CA THR A 327 10.61 -2.12 0.67
C THR A 327 11.29 -0.85 0.16
N ASP A 328 10.52 0.02 -0.50
CA ASP A 328 10.98 1.30 -1.01
C ASP A 328 11.14 2.34 0.12
N ILE A 329 12.28 2.24 0.81
CA ILE A 329 12.71 3.14 1.89
C ILE A 329 14.15 3.59 1.62
N ALA A 330 14.50 4.81 2.06
CA ALA A 330 15.74 5.48 1.62
C ALA A 330 17.02 4.61 1.72
N GLY A 331 17.24 3.96 2.87
CA GLY A 331 18.39 3.08 3.09
C GLY A 331 18.41 1.76 2.29
N VAL A 332 17.31 1.40 1.63
CA VAL A 332 17.21 0.29 0.68
C VAL A 332 17.37 0.82 -0.75
N ARG A 333 16.73 1.95 -1.08
CA ARG A 333 16.82 2.63 -2.39
C ARG A 333 18.22 3.17 -2.72
N GLU A 334 19.08 3.40 -1.72
CA GLU A 334 20.51 3.69 -1.96
C GLU A 334 21.27 2.51 -2.60
N VAL A 335 20.79 1.28 -2.37
CA VAL A 335 21.38 0.02 -2.82
C VAL A 335 20.61 -0.58 -4.01
N ILE A 336 19.29 -0.74 -3.91
CA ILE A 336 18.50 -1.39 -4.95
C ILE A 336 18.06 -0.37 -6.01
N VAL A 337 18.52 -0.59 -7.23
CA VAL A 337 17.85 -0.12 -8.46
C VAL A 337 16.76 -1.13 -8.79
N ASP A 338 15.51 -0.66 -8.81
CA ASP A 338 14.32 -1.46 -9.08
C ASP A 338 14.32 -2.03 -10.50
N GLY A 339 13.79 -3.24 -10.68
CA GLY A 339 13.81 -3.99 -11.96
C GLY A 339 15.20 -4.48 -12.42
N GLU A 340 16.30 -3.86 -11.99
CA GLU A 340 17.67 -4.19 -12.41
C GLU A 340 18.44 -5.06 -11.39
N SER A 341 18.42 -4.69 -10.11
CA SER A 341 19.25 -5.30 -9.05
C SER A 341 18.45 -5.90 -7.88
N GLY A 342 17.15 -5.61 -7.86
CA GLY A 342 16.14 -6.17 -6.97
C GLY A 342 14.76 -5.64 -7.38
N LEU A 343 13.72 -5.98 -6.62
CA LEU A 343 12.39 -5.39 -6.75
C LEU A 343 12.07 -4.51 -5.54
N LEU A 344 11.49 -3.34 -5.76
CA LEU A 344 11.02 -2.42 -4.71
C LEU A 344 9.48 -2.45 -4.59
N VAL A 345 8.98 -2.43 -3.34
CA VAL A 345 7.54 -2.42 -3.03
C VAL A 345 7.20 -1.39 -1.94
N ALA A 346 5.97 -0.90 -1.89
CA ALA A 346 5.57 0.07 -0.87
C ALA A 346 5.75 -0.49 0.56
N PRO A 347 6.35 0.28 1.50
CA PRO A 347 6.54 -0.16 2.87
C PRO A 347 5.19 -0.37 3.57
N GLY A 348 4.95 -1.59 4.06
CA GLY A 348 3.70 -1.96 4.73
C GLY A 348 2.63 -2.58 3.82
N ASP A 349 2.92 -2.89 2.55
CA ASP A 349 1.98 -3.52 1.61
C ASP A 349 2.25 -5.04 1.43
N PRO A 350 1.40 -5.94 1.98
CA PRO A 350 1.51 -7.39 1.77
C PRO A 350 1.12 -7.86 0.36
N ILE A 351 0.36 -7.07 -0.41
CA ILE A 351 -0.11 -7.41 -1.76
C ILE A 351 1.03 -7.16 -2.75
N ALA A 352 1.62 -5.96 -2.75
CA ALA A 352 2.80 -5.67 -3.58
C ALA A 352 3.98 -6.61 -3.24
N LEU A 353 4.22 -6.86 -1.95
CA LEU A 353 5.24 -7.81 -1.50
C LEU A 353 4.98 -9.24 -1.99
N ALA A 354 3.73 -9.72 -1.96
CA ALA A 354 3.38 -11.02 -2.54
C ALA A 354 3.56 -11.05 -4.06
N ALA A 355 3.14 -10.00 -4.76
CA ALA A 355 3.29 -9.89 -6.21
C ALA A 355 4.77 -9.91 -6.63
N ALA A 356 5.62 -9.11 -5.97
CA ALA A 356 7.05 -9.08 -6.25
C ALA A 356 7.73 -10.44 -5.99
N ILE A 357 7.40 -11.14 -4.89
CA ILE A 357 7.91 -12.49 -4.64
C ILE A 357 7.41 -13.49 -5.70
N ALA A 358 6.14 -13.38 -6.15
CA ALA A 358 5.57 -14.23 -7.18
C ALA A 358 6.20 -13.99 -8.58
N LEU A 359 6.56 -12.75 -8.92
CA LEU A 359 7.32 -12.45 -10.15
C LEU A 359 8.70 -13.15 -10.16
N LEU A 360 9.26 -13.44 -8.99
CA LEU A 360 10.50 -14.21 -8.84
C LEU A 360 10.27 -15.74 -8.80
N ALA A 361 9.08 -16.22 -9.18
CA ALA A 361 8.89 -17.61 -9.60
C ALA A 361 9.62 -17.91 -10.93
N ASP A 362 9.73 -16.91 -11.83
CA ASP A 362 10.47 -17.00 -13.09
C ASP A 362 12.00 -17.13 -12.86
N PRO A 363 12.64 -18.21 -13.33
CA PRO A 363 14.10 -18.35 -13.30
C PRO A 363 14.85 -17.24 -14.05
N GLN A 364 14.33 -16.71 -15.16
CA GLN A 364 15.02 -15.71 -15.98
C GLN A 364 15.05 -14.33 -15.30
N ARG A 365 13.95 -13.93 -14.64
CA ARG A 365 13.89 -12.71 -13.82
C ARG A 365 14.77 -12.84 -12.58
N ARG A 366 14.79 -13.99 -11.91
CA ARG A 366 15.75 -14.27 -10.82
C ARG A 366 17.21 -14.10 -11.28
N GLU A 367 17.58 -14.68 -12.42
CA GLU A 367 18.95 -14.63 -12.93
C GLU A 367 19.38 -13.21 -13.35
N ARG A 368 18.48 -12.44 -13.98
CA ARG A 368 18.73 -11.02 -14.29
C ARG A 368 19.01 -10.19 -13.03
N LEU A 369 18.12 -10.28 -12.03
CA LEU A 369 18.31 -9.54 -10.77
C LEU A 369 19.53 -10.02 -9.97
N ARG A 370 19.88 -11.31 -10.05
CA ARG A 370 21.13 -11.84 -9.48
C ARG A 370 22.35 -11.18 -10.10
N ALA A 371 22.39 -11.07 -11.43
CA ALA A 371 23.50 -10.45 -12.15
C ALA A 371 23.63 -8.96 -11.81
N GLY A 372 22.52 -8.21 -11.83
CA GLY A 372 22.51 -6.78 -11.44
C GLY A 372 22.87 -6.57 -9.97
N GLY A 373 22.37 -7.42 -9.06
CA GLY A 373 22.68 -7.38 -7.64
C GLY A 373 24.15 -7.63 -7.33
N LEU A 374 24.78 -8.60 -8.00
CA LEU A 374 26.22 -8.87 -7.87
C LEU A 374 27.08 -7.74 -8.46
N ALA A 375 26.70 -7.21 -9.63
CA ALA A 375 27.39 -6.06 -10.23
C ALA A 375 27.33 -4.81 -9.33
N LEU A 376 26.20 -4.59 -8.65
CA LEU A 376 26.02 -3.45 -7.76
C LEU A 376 26.72 -3.63 -6.41
N VAL A 377 26.66 -4.82 -5.78
CA VAL A 377 27.28 -5.05 -4.47
C VAL A 377 28.82 -5.04 -4.53
N ALA A 378 29.40 -5.24 -5.71
CA ALA A 378 30.83 -4.98 -5.96
C ALA A 378 31.24 -3.51 -5.69
N GLY A 379 30.29 -2.57 -5.70
CA GLY A 379 30.48 -1.18 -5.26
C GLY A 379 30.53 -0.99 -3.73
N TYR A 380 30.29 -2.05 -2.94
CA TYR A 380 30.30 -2.06 -1.47
C TYR A 380 31.41 -2.98 -0.90
N PRO A 381 32.67 -2.91 -1.36
CA PRO A 381 33.71 -3.88 -1.02
C PRO A 381 34.18 -3.72 0.43
N PHE A 382 34.19 -4.83 1.16
CA PHE A 382 34.79 -4.89 2.50
C PHE A 382 36.31 -4.60 2.46
N GLY A 383 36.80 -3.81 3.43
CA GLY A 383 38.24 -3.50 3.57
C GLY A 383 38.79 -2.32 2.75
N VAL A 384 38.00 -1.70 1.87
CA VAL A 384 38.40 -0.44 1.19
C VAL A 384 37.87 0.78 1.94
N SER A 385 36.57 0.84 2.21
CA SER A 385 35.89 1.97 2.87
C SER A 385 36.26 2.20 4.33
N GLN A 386 37.00 1.28 4.97
CA GLN A 386 37.43 1.38 6.37
C GLN A 386 38.92 1.79 6.53
N ARG A 387 39.62 2.10 5.43
CA ARG A 387 40.98 2.68 5.50
C ARG A 387 40.87 4.16 5.90
N LEU A 388 41.01 4.43 7.20
CA LEU A 388 40.95 5.78 7.79
C LEU A 388 41.97 6.79 7.22
N GLY A 389 42.92 6.36 6.38
CA GLY A 389 43.88 7.22 5.67
C GLY A 389 43.26 8.24 4.69
N GLY A 390 41.95 8.19 4.43
CA GLY A 390 41.21 9.24 3.74
C GLY A 390 40.82 10.44 4.61
N LEU A 391 40.90 10.33 5.95
CA LEU A 391 40.66 11.46 6.85
C LEU A 391 41.88 12.40 6.88
N PRO A 392 41.70 13.73 6.97
CA PRO A 392 42.80 14.66 7.09
C PRO A 392 43.62 14.37 8.35
N ARG A 393 44.95 14.24 8.21
CA ARG A 393 45.87 13.97 9.32
C ARG A 393 45.62 14.95 10.48
N VAL A 394 45.42 14.41 11.68
CA VAL A 394 45.12 15.20 12.89
C VAL A 394 46.40 15.89 13.38
N GLY A 395 46.75 17.01 12.74
CA GLY A 395 47.93 17.81 13.08
C GLY A 395 48.36 18.74 11.95
N GLY A 396 47.75 19.92 11.86
CA GLY A 396 48.17 20.99 10.94
C GLY A 396 47.07 22.00 10.60
N PRO A 397 47.31 23.33 10.68
CA PRO A 397 46.35 24.34 10.29
C PRO A 397 46.40 24.62 8.78
N ALA A 398 45.78 23.75 7.97
CA ALA A 398 45.71 23.92 6.51
C ALA A 398 44.25 23.84 6.01
N ALA A 399 43.60 24.98 5.83
CA ALA A 399 42.29 25.06 5.19
C ALA A 399 42.46 25.31 3.68
N GLY A 400 41.93 24.40 2.84
CA GLY A 400 41.78 24.63 1.40
C GLY A 400 42.60 23.71 0.48
N ALA A 401 42.35 22.39 0.48
CA ALA A 401 42.89 21.46 -0.51
C ALA A 401 42.03 20.19 -0.75
N LEU A 402 40.70 20.27 -0.66
CA LEU A 402 39.78 19.15 -0.97
C LEU A 402 38.66 19.55 -1.94
N SER A 403 39.07 19.82 -3.17
CA SER A 403 38.24 19.76 -4.37
C SER A 403 39.12 19.21 -5.50
N ARG A 404 38.54 18.39 -6.39
CA ARG A 404 39.23 17.54 -7.40
C ARG A 404 40.00 16.32 -6.85
N LYS A 405 39.27 15.26 -6.46
CA LYS A 405 39.61 13.83 -6.67
C LYS A 405 38.49 12.89 -6.20
N THR A 406 37.35 12.96 -6.88
CA THR A 406 36.20 12.03 -6.74
C THR A 406 35.54 11.79 -8.11
N SER A 407 36.35 11.78 -9.17
CA SER A 407 35.93 11.68 -10.58
C SER A 407 35.72 10.25 -11.08
N ASP A 408 36.26 9.27 -10.36
CA ASP A 408 36.55 7.94 -10.90
C ASP A 408 35.52 6.89 -10.42
N LEU A 409 34.32 7.35 -10.04
CA LEU A 409 33.14 6.54 -9.77
C LEU A 409 32.05 6.87 -10.79
N PRO A 410 31.45 5.89 -11.49
CA PRO A 410 30.53 6.16 -12.58
C PRO A 410 29.21 6.78 -12.09
N HIS A 411 28.79 7.86 -12.76
CA HIS A 411 27.45 8.46 -12.78
C HIS A 411 26.65 8.54 -11.46
N ARG A 412 26.89 9.58 -10.66
CA ARG A 412 25.81 10.22 -9.86
C ARG A 412 25.82 11.75 -10.05
N ARG A 413 24.68 12.32 -10.48
CA ARG A 413 24.46 13.79 -10.51
C ARG A 413 24.40 14.33 -9.09
N ARG A 414 25.01 15.48 -8.82
CA ARG A 414 24.89 16.17 -7.52
C ARG A 414 23.49 16.78 -7.39
N LEU A 415 22.80 16.47 -6.30
CA LEU A 415 21.63 17.20 -5.83
C LEU A 415 21.94 17.75 -4.44
N LEU A 416 22.03 19.08 -4.33
CA LEU A 416 22.17 19.84 -3.07
C LEU A 416 21.33 21.12 -3.22
N PRO A 417 20.36 21.40 -2.33
CA PRO A 417 19.50 22.58 -2.48
C PRO A 417 20.24 23.90 -2.20
N GLU A 418 20.28 24.83 -3.16
CA GLU A 418 20.89 26.17 -3.02
C GLU A 418 20.01 27.18 -2.25
N HIS A 419 19.43 26.78 -1.10
CA HIS A 419 18.52 27.61 -0.32
C HIS A 419 18.90 27.67 1.17
N LEU A 420 20.07 28.25 1.50
CA LEU A 420 20.38 28.76 2.86
C LEU A 420 21.64 29.66 2.90
N ALA A 421 21.55 30.90 2.38
CA ALA A 421 22.59 31.92 2.52
C ALA A 421 21.99 33.33 2.77
N PRO A 422 22.23 33.98 3.92
CA PRO A 422 21.74 35.33 4.18
C PRO A 422 22.69 36.39 3.60
N ASP A 423 22.17 37.26 2.72
CA ASP A 423 22.94 38.34 2.10
C ASP A 423 23.48 39.35 3.14
N ARG A 424 24.78 39.67 3.03
CA ARG A 424 25.50 40.66 3.84
C ARG A 424 26.30 41.58 2.93
N ARG A 425 25.68 42.70 2.54
CA ARG A 425 26.32 43.79 1.81
C ARG A 425 27.60 44.32 2.51
N PRO A 426 28.75 44.38 1.81
CA PRO A 426 29.83 45.29 2.15
C PRO A 426 29.49 46.73 1.68
N ARG A 427 29.98 47.75 2.38
CA ARG A 427 30.06 49.13 1.86
C ARG A 427 31.41 49.31 1.18
N GLY A 428 31.43 49.91 -0.01
CA GLY A 428 32.60 49.89 -0.90
C GLY A 428 33.53 51.10 -0.78
N ALA A 429 34.48 51.15 -1.73
CA ALA A 429 35.28 52.31 -2.13
C ALA A 429 35.65 52.15 -3.62
N GLY A 430 36.07 53.23 -4.30
CA GLY A 430 36.53 53.19 -5.70
C GLY A 430 38.03 52.85 -5.84
N ALA A 431 38.68 53.07 -6.99
CA ALA A 431 38.20 53.74 -8.22
C ALA A 431 39.12 53.44 -9.43
N ARG A 432 38.72 53.94 -10.62
CA ARG A 432 39.50 54.05 -11.89
C ARG A 432 39.64 52.71 -12.64
N SER A 433 39.64 52.64 -13.99
CA SER A 433 39.53 53.68 -15.04
C SER A 433 38.72 53.20 -16.28
N ARG A 434 38.31 54.15 -17.13
CA ARG A 434 37.79 54.01 -18.52
C ARG A 434 38.37 55.20 -19.33
N PRO A 435 38.63 55.08 -20.64
CA PRO A 435 37.64 55.41 -21.70
C PRO A 435 37.73 54.42 -22.89
N ALA A 436 37.07 54.53 -24.05
CA ALA A 436 36.03 55.42 -24.61
C ALA A 436 35.01 54.53 -25.39
N ASP A 437 33.93 54.93 -26.09
CA ASP A 437 33.43 56.22 -26.65
C ASP A 437 31.87 56.26 -26.51
N GLN A 438 31.18 57.37 -26.15
CA GLN A 438 30.73 58.54 -26.96
C GLN A 438 29.56 58.28 -27.94
N ARG A 439 28.65 59.23 -28.30
CA ARG A 439 27.98 60.45 -27.71
C ARG A 439 26.92 60.88 -28.78
N ARG A 440 25.73 61.50 -28.57
CA ARG A 440 24.89 62.08 -27.47
C ARG A 440 23.46 61.43 -27.58
N ALA A 441 22.39 61.59 -26.78
CA ALA A 441 21.85 62.55 -25.79
C ALA A 441 21.16 63.85 -26.32
N GLN A 442 19.81 63.91 -26.29
CA GLN A 442 19.00 65.12 -26.01
C GLN A 442 17.48 64.88 -25.78
N ARG A 443 16.86 65.84 -25.06
CA ARG A 443 15.42 66.16 -24.84
C ARG A 443 15.19 67.59 -25.43
N PRO A 444 13.98 68.23 -25.52
CA PRO A 444 12.80 68.08 -24.65
C PRO A 444 11.42 68.34 -25.35
N ALA A 445 10.45 68.80 -24.54
CA ALA A 445 9.33 69.69 -24.86
C ALA A 445 7.91 69.14 -25.13
N ARG A 446 6.97 69.94 -24.64
CA ARG A 446 5.54 69.72 -24.36
C ARG A 446 4.64 70.16 -25.53
N ALA A 447 3.33 69.84 -25.38
CA ALA A 447 2.19 70.59 -25.91
C ALA A 447 1.95 70.54 -27.45
N ALA A 448 0.74 70.80 -27.98
CA ALA A 448 -0.61 70.61 -27.44
C ALA A 448 -1.67 70.74 -28.56
N ALA A 449 -2.91 70.31 -28.27
CA ALA A 449 -4.17 70.94 -28.70
C ALA A 449 -4.62 70.94 -30.19
N ARG A 450 -5.78 70.26 -30.39
CA ARG A 450 -7.06 70.82 -30.90
C ARG A 450 -7.41 70.82 -32.42
N ARG A 451 -8.57 70.16 -32.67
CA ARG A 451 -9.82 70.64 -33.32
C ARG A 451 -10.10 70.38 -34.82
N ARG A 452 -11.25 69.69 -35.03
CA ARG A 452 -12.35 69.92 -36.01
C ARG A 452 -12.03 69.79 -37.52
N GLY A 453 -12.89 69.22 -38.37
CA GLY A 453 -14.20 68.53 -38.20
C GLY A 453 -15.24 68.94 -39.27
N ARG A 454 -16.39 68.22 -39.35
CA ARG A 454 -17.52 68.37 -40.33
C ARG A 454 -17.20 67.77 -41.73
N ARG A 455 -18.15 67.35 -42.60
CA ARG A 455 -19.65 67.38 -42.59
C ARG A 455 -20.26 66.37 -43.62
N GLY A 456 -21.25 65.55 -43.21
CA GLY A 456 -22.42 64.99 -43.97
C GLY A 456 -22.25 64.35 -45.37
N PRO A 457 -23.37 63.95 -46.04
CA PRO A 457 -24.78 63.92 -45.60
C PRO A 457 -25.46 62.51 -45.65
N ASP A 458 -26.79 62.50 -45.48
CA ASP A 458 -27.79 61.40 -45.56
C ASP A 458 -28.06 60.93 -47.04
N PRO A 459 -28.89 59.91 -47.41
CA PRO A 459 -30.29 59.73 -46.94
C PRO A 459 -30.90 58.30 -46.78
N GLY A 460 -31.75 58.14 -45.75
CA GLY A 460 -32.94 57.25 -45.75
C GLY A 460 -32.72 55.77 -45.40
N GLY A 461 -33.63 55.01 -44.77
CA GLY A 461 -35.07 55.18 -44.46
C GLY A 461 -35.80 53.85 -44.83
N ARG A 462 -36.92 53.39 -44.26
CA ARG A 462 -37.92 53.78 -43.23
C ARG A 462 -38.58 52.43 -42.74
N VAL A 463 -39.35 52.21 -41.67
CA VAL A 463 -39.82 52.88 -40.42
C VAL A 463 -40.44 51.73 -39.55
N VAL A 464 -40.28 51.57 -38.21
CA VAL A 464 -41.03 52.14 -37.05
C VAL A 464 -42.58 51.88 -37.20
N PRO A 465 -43.46 51.55 -36.19
CA PRO A 465 -43.56 52.29 -34.92
C PRO A 465 -44.16 51.66 -33.62
N ARG A 466 -43.58 52.08 -32.48
CA ARG A 466 -44.22 52.55 -31.22
C ARG A 466 -45.06 51.56 -30.38
N GLY A 467 -45.25 51.78 -29.07
CA GLY A 467 -44.78 52.83 -28.13
C GLY A 467 -45.34 52.54 -26.72
N GLY A 468 -45.17 53.32 -25.64
CA GLY A 468 -44.33 54.48 -25.29
C GLY A 468 -44.37 54.60 -23.74
N ARG A 469 -43.34 54.99 -22.98
CA ARG A 469 -42.52 56.24 -22.94
C ARG A 469 -43.26 57.44 -22.29
N ARG A 470 -42.58 58.08 -21.31
CA ARG A 470 -42.88 59.36 -20.59
C ARG A 470 -43.68 59.24 -19.27
N ASP A 471 -43.53 60.11 -18.26
CA ASP A 471 -42.67 61.33 -18.13
C ASP A 471 -42.36 61.75 -16.66
N ARG A 472 -41.31 62.58 -16.48
CA ARG A 472 -41.03 63.53 -15.35
C ARG A 472 -40.74 62.94 -13.95
N ALA A 473 -39.74 63.35 -13.14
CA ALA A 473 -38.73 64.43 -13.08
C ALA A 473 -39.07 65.74 -12.33
N ARG A 474 -38.46 65.92 -11.13
CA ARG A 474 -38.00 67.16 -10.44
C ARG A 474 -37.02 66.72 -9.33
N ARG A 475 -35.76 67.18 -9.30
CA ARG A 475 -35.20 68.44 -8.75
C ARG A 475 -35.33 68.58 -7.21
N GLY A 476 -34.21 68.70 -6.50
CA GLY A 476 -34.15 69.26 -5.13
C GLY A 476 -33.13 68.57 -4.19
N PRO A 477 -32.35 69.30 -3.37
CA PRO A 477 -31.38 68.72 -2.43
C PRO A 477 -31.79 68.88 -0.94
N GLY A 478 -31.12 68.16 -0.03
CA GLY A 478 -31.18 68.44 1.41
C GLY A 478 -30.55 67.35 2.28
N HIS A 479 -29.67 67.73 3.21
CA HIS A 479 -29.18 66.85 4.28
C HIS A 479 -30.21 66.76 5.42
N PRO A 480 -30.08 65.75 6.30
CA PRO A 480 -29.66 66.15 7.64
C PRO A 480 -28.37 65.48 8.15
N ARG A 481 -27.70 66.25 9.01
CA ARG A 481 -26.75 65.90 10.08
C ARG A 481 -27.26 66.68 11.32
N PRO A 482 -27.03 66.27 12.58
CA PRO A 482 -25.69 65.98 13.08
C PRO A 482 -25.56 64.84 14.13
N ARG A 483 -24.33 64.64 14.62
CA ARG A 483 -24.01 63.95 15.88
C ARG A 483 -24.05 64.94 17.05
N ARG A 484 -24.46 64.49 18.25
CA ARG A 484 -24.08 64.91 19.64
C ARG A 484 -25.22 64.53 20.60
N GLN A 485 -25.02 64.22 21.88
CA GLN A 485 -23.85 63.73 22.64
C GLN A 485 -24.35 63.21 24.01
N ARG A 486 -23.50 62.45 24.73
CA ARG A 486 -23.42 62.35 26.20
C ARG A 486 -24.48 61.56 27.01
N GLU A 487 -24.00 61.28 28.22
CA GLU A 487 -24.63 60.85 29.48
C GLU A 487 -25.40 59.53 29.60
N ALA A 488 -25.16 58.90 30.76
CA ALA A 488 -25.76 57.67 31.24
C ALA A 488 -26.94 57.97 32.18
N LEU A 489 -27.67 56.92 32.57
CA LEU A 489 -27.87 56.65 33.99
C LEU A 489 -28.18 55.17 34.27
N LEU A 490 -28.16 54.83 35.56
CA LEU A 490 -28.34 53.50 36.13
C LEU A 490 -29.78 53.28 36.61
N ALA A 491 -30.02 52.07 37.12
CA ALA A 491 -31.22 51.58 37.81
C ALA A 491 -32.43 51.20 36.92
N GLY A 492 -33.20 50.17 37.29
CA GLY A 492 -32.97 49.22 38.39
C GLY A 492 -34.22 48.47 38.85
N ALA A 493 -34.05 47.69 39.94
CA ALA A 493 -35.06 46.89 40.66
C ALA A 493 -35.68 45.72 39.87
N ALA A 494 -36.13 44.62 40.50
CA ALA A 494 -35.74 43.96 41.77
C ALA A 494 -36.20 42.49 41.61
N ASP A 495 -35.44 41.43 41.91
CA ASP A 495 -34.68 41.04 43.12
C ASP A 495 -35.57 40.47 44.25
N GLY A 496 -35.12 39.36 44.85
CA GLY A 496 -35.96 38.39 45.60
C GLY A 496 -35.20 37.30 46.38
N ASP A 497 -33.96 37.58 46.76
CA ASP A 497 -33.21 37.07 47.94
C ASP A 497 -33.25 35.56 48.38
N ARG A 498 -32.11 34.89 48.14
CA ARG A 498 -31.26 34.16 49.14
C ARG A 498 -31.67 32.81 49.82
N ARG A 499 -30.77 31.83 49.55
CA ARG A 499 -29.82 31.13 50.48
C ARG A 499 -30.13 29.75 51.13
N ARG A 500 -29.06 28.91 51.07
CA ARG A 500 -28.50 28.00 52.11
C ARG A 500 -29.29 26.74 52.56
N GLY A 501 -29.23 25.70 51.72
CA GLY A 501 -28.54 24.41 51.95
C GLY A 501 -28.68 23.59 53.25
N ARG A 502 -28.81 22.26 53.09
CA ARG A 502 -28.45 21.17 54.04
C ARG A 502 -28.47 19.81 53.31
N GLY A 503 -27.63 18.86 53.72
CA GLY A 503 -27.95 17.42 53.69
C GLY A 503 -28.41 16.99 55.11
N PRO A 504 -28.99 15.79 55.35
CA PRO A 504 -28.25 14.53 55.07
C PRO A 504 -29.07 13.23 54.80
N ARG A 505 -28.35 12.15 54.42
CA ARG A 505 -28.50 10.71 54.81
C ARG A 505 -29.81 9.89 54.59
N LEU A 506 -29.59 8.76 53.90
CA LEU A 506 -29.96 7.35 54.23
C LEU A 506 -31.43 6.85 54.20
N ALA A 507 -31.66 5.84 53.34
CA ALA A 507 -32.33 4.57 53.67
C ALA A 507 -31.83 3.43 52.74
N HIS A 508 -32.12 2.17 53.07
CA HIS A 508 -31.68 0.95 52.37
C HIS A 508 -32.87 0.10 51.86
N LEU A 509 -32.57 -1.08 51.28
CA LEU A 509 -33.46 -2.17 50.78
C LEU A 509 -33.85 -2.03 49.28
N GLY A 510 -33.96 -3.11 48.50
CA GLY A 510 -33.80 -4.55 48.80
C GLY A 510 -33.49 -5.41 47.56
N GLY A 511 -33.38 -6.73 47.74
CA GLY A 511 -32.98 -7.70 46.71
C GLY A 511 -34.11 -8.18 45.76
N PRO A 512 -33.83 -9.18 44.90
CA PRO A 512 -34.68 -9.53 43.75
C PRO A 512 -35.83 -10.50 44.08
N ALA A 513 -36.83 -10.51 43.19
CA ALA A 513 -37.89 -11.53 43.12
C ALA A 513 -37.88 -12.20 41.72
N ALA A 514 -38.30 -13.46 41.65
CA ALA A 514 -38.30 -14.25 40.41
C ALA A 514 -39.57 -15.09 40.29
N HIS A 515 -39.99 -15.37 39.04
CA HIS A 515 -41.01 -16.37 38.67
C HIS A 515 -42.46 -16.02 39.12
N PRO A 516 -43.53 -16.68 38.58
CA PRO A 516 -43.56 -18.03 37.99
C PRO A 516 -44.21 -18.21 36.60
N VAL A 517 -44.11 -19.46 36.14
CA VAL A 517 -44.66 -20.01 34.90
C VAL A 517 -46.19 -20.22 35.00
N ARG A 518 -46.91 -19.99 33.89
CA ARG A 518 -48.15 -20.73 33.58
C ARG A 518 -48.19 -21.20 32.11
N ARG A 519 -48.80 -22.37 31.94
CA ARG A 519 -49.15 -23.13 30.73
C ARG A 519 -50.53 -23.77 31.03
N PRO A 520 -51.24 -24.38 30.05
CA PRO A 520 -51.54 -23.93 28.70
C PRO A 520 -53.07 -23.98 28.45
N LEU A 521 -53.55 -23.66 27.25
CA LEU A 521 -54.91 -24.06 26.81
C LEU A 521 -54.93 -24.53 25.34
N ARG A 522 -56.03 -25.18 24.93
CA ARG A 522 -56.17 -26.01 23.71
C ARG A 522 -57.45 -25.69 22.94
N ARG A 523 -57.48 -26.14 21.68
CA ARG A 523 -58.59 -26.21 20.69
C ARG A 523 -58.72 -25.00 19.75
N ALA A 524 -59.28 -25.10 18.55
CA ALA A 524 -59.28 -26.12 17.46
C ALA A 524 -60.33 -25.72 16.40
N ALA A 525 -60.26 -26.34 15.20
CA ALA A 525 -61.07 -26.07 14.00
C ALA A 525 -60.76 -24.74 13.28
N GLY A 526 -60.95 -24.61 11.96
CA GLY A 526 -61.55 -25.55 10.99
C GLY A 526 -60.83 -25.60 9.63
N LEU A 527 -61.31 -26.50 8.75
CA LEU A 527 -60.85 -26.67 7.36
C LEU A 527 -61.66 -25.76 6.40
N PRO A 528 -61.25 -25.63 5.12
CA PRO A 528 -61.86 -26.53 4.13
C PRO A 528 -60.87 -27.15 3.11
N GLY A 529 -61.21 -28.33 2.59
CA GLY A 529 -60.75 -28.81 1.27
C GLY A 529 -61.82 -28.47 0.21
N ARG A 530 -61.82 -28.96 -1.04
CA ARG A 530 -60.97 -29.90 -1.79
C ARG A 530 -61.10 -29.53 -3.29
N ARG A 531 -60.21 -30.01 -4.15
CA ARG A 531 -60.56 -30.65 -5.45
C ARG A 531 -59.37 -31.45 -5.99
N ALA A 532 -59.65 -32.44 -6.86
CA ALA A 532 -58.65 -33.37 -7.39
C ALA A 532 -59.11 -33.97 -8.73
N ALA A 533 -58.17 -34.09 -9.68
CA ALA A 533 -58.14 -34.95 -10.88
C ALA A 533 -56.85 -34.58 -11.67
N GLY A 534 -56.16 -35.47 -12.38
CA GLY A 534 -56.28 -36.93 -12.49
C GLY A 534 -55.75 -37.44 -13.84
N ARG A 535 -55.34 -38.72 -13.92
CA ARG A 535 -54.90 -39.46 -15.15
C ARG A 535 -53.58 -38.94 -15.77
N ASP A 536 -52.79 -39.68 -16.56
CA ASP A 536 -52.64 -41.12 -16.93
C ASP A 536 -51.27 -41.25 -17.68
N PRO A 537 -50.83 -42.42 -18.22
CA PRO A 537 -50.99 -43.83 -17.83
C PRO A 537 -49.60 -44.53 -17.72
N ALA A 538 -49.53 -45.87 -17.84
CA ALA A 538 -48.26 -46.65 -17.83
C ALA A 538 -48.25 -47.85 -18.81
N GLY A 539 -47.06 -48.32 -19.21
CA GLY A 539 -46.78 -49.63 -19.81
C GLY A 539 -45.40 -50.15 -19.33
N ARG A 540 -45.15 -51.41 -18.92
CA ARG A 540 -45.53 -52.77 -19.43
C ARG A 540 -44.82 -53.13 -20.75
N ALA A 541 -44.29 -54.34 -20.99
CA ALA A 541 -43.97 -55.56 -20.21
C ALA A 541 -42.97 -56.41 -21.05
N ARG A 542 -42.36 -57.57 -20.68
CA ARG A 542 -42.50 -58.62 -19.63
C ARG A 542 -41.08 -58.88 -19.02
N GLY A 543 -40.69 -59.99 -18.34
CA GLY A 543 -41.34 -61.22 -17.87
C GLY A 543 -40.42 -62.03 -16.91
N GLY A 544 -40.96 -63.02 -16.18
CA GLY A 544 -40.23 -63.93 -15.25
C GLY A 544 -39.97 -65.33 -15.85
N PRO A 545 -39.83 -66.44 -15.07
CA PRO A 545 -40.16 -66.62 -13.64
C PRO A 545 -39.08 -67.32 -12.75
N GLY A 546 -39.33 -67.45 -11.44
CA GLY A 546 -38.51 -68.23 -10.47
C GLY A 546 -39.12 -68.33 -9.06
N HIS A 547 -38.96 -69.45 -8.34
CA HIS A 547 -39.83 -69.86 -7.22
C HIS A 547 -39.46 -69.43 -5.76
N ARG A 548 -40.52 -69.20 -4.96
CA ARG A 548 -40.77 -69.59 -3.53
C ARG A 548 -39.73 -69.29 -2.39
N ARG A 549 -40.12 -68.37 -1.47
CA ARG A 549 -40.37 -68.51 0.02
C ARG A 549 -39.51 -69.50 0.90
N PRO A 550 -39.40 -69.32 2.25
CA PRO A 550 -39.49 -68.08 3.09
C PRO A 550 -38.68 -68.05 4.45
N LEU A 551 -38.69 -66.89 5.14
CA LEU A 551 -38.76 -66.65 6.63
C LEU A 551 -37.63 -67.03 7.66
N LEU A 552 -37.37 -66.04 8.55
CA LEU A 552 -37.19 -66.07 10.03
C LEU A 552 -35.89 -66.49 10.79
N ARG A 553 -35.34 -65.48 11.48
CA ARG A 553 -34.94 -65.39 12.93
C ARG A 553 -33.90 -66.33 13.58
N ARG A 554 -32.95 -65.66 14.29
CA ARG A 554 -32.41 -66.02 15.64
C ARG A 554 -31.49 -67.27 15.68
N ARG A 555 -30.72 -67.60 16.74
CA ARG A 555 -30.48 -66.99 18.08
C ARG A 555 -29.09 -67.35 18.66
N GLU A 556 -28.67 -66.63 19.70
CA GLU A 556 -27.91 -66.98 20.95
C GLU A 556 -27.05 -68.28 21.08
N ALA A 557 -26.10 -68.44 22.03
CA ALA A 557 -25.21 -67.55 22.82
C ALA A 557 -24.36 -68.40 23.83
N LEU A 558 -23.49 -67.74 24.63
CA LEU A 558 -22.98 -68.20 25.95
C LEU A 558 -21.94 -69.39 25.93
N PRO A 559 -21.32 -69.81 27.07
CA PRO A 559 -20.52 -68.94 27.96
C PRO A 559 -19.23 -69.54 28.63
N ARG A 560 -18.35 -68.62 29.08
CA ARG A 560 -17.63 -68.57 30.39
C ARG A 560 -16.56 -69.61 30.83
N ARG A 561 -15.45 -69.02 31.34
CA ARG A 561 -14.57 -69.40 32.48
C ARG A 561 -13.53 -70.53 32.28
N GLY A 562 -12.31 -70.24 32.77
CA GLY A 562 -11.14 -71.13 32.90
C GLY A 562 -9.97 -70.34 33.51
N ALA A 563 -8.97 -70.98 34.14
CA ALA A 563 -7.96 -70.26 34.94
C ALA A 563 -6.52 -70.82 34.85
N ARG A 564 -5.56 -69.87 34.97
CA ARG A 564 -4.17 -70.01 35.49
C ARG A 564 -3.14 -70.93 34.79
N ARG A 565 -1.97 -70.31 34.53
CA ARG A 565 -0.57 -70.82 34.49
C ARG A 565 -0.04 -71.45 33.16
N ARG A 566 1.31 -71.45 33.09
CA ARG A 566 2.26 -71.82 32.00
C ARG A 566 2.74 -73.30 32.19
N PRO A 567 3.67 -73.94 31.42
CA PRO A 567 4.60 -73.40 30.38
C PRO A 567 5.05 -74.28 29.16
N HIS A 568 5.89 -73.66 28.30
CA HIS A 568 7.14 -74.17 27.65
C HIS A 568 7.23 -74.91 26.28
N ARG A 569 8.26 -74.46 25.52
CA ARG A 569 9.18 -75.13 24.54
C ARG A 569 8.58 -75.69 23.23
N GLY A 570 9.20 -75.60 22.06
CA GLY A 570 10.59 -75.37 21.61
C GLY A 570 10.76 -76.03 20.21
N PRO A 571 11.94 -76.03 19.54
CA PRO A 571 13.31 -75.64 19.97
C PRO A 571 13.59 -74.12 19.80
N GLY A 572 14.56 -73.51 19.09
CA GLY A 572 15.63 -73.87 18.11
C GLY A 572 15.52 -73.04 16.81
N ARG A 573 16.48 -72.94 15.88
CA ARG A 573 17.93 -73.26 15.75
C ARG A 573 18.35 -72.75 14.33
N ASP A 574 19.54 -72.26 13.95
CA ASP A 574 20.85 -71.89 14.53
C ASP A 574 21.32 -70.56 13.84
N LEU A 575 22.57 -70.04 13.77
CA LEU A 575 23.95 -70.34 14.24
C LEU A 575 24.71 -68.99 14.42
N ALA A 576 26.06 -68.98 14.45
CA ALA A 576 26.95 -67.82 14.67
C ALA A 576 28.36 -68.07 14.02
N PRO A 577 29.57 -67.63 14.48
CA PRO A 577 30.06 -67.12 15.81
C PRO A 577 30.67 -65.68 15.81
N ASP A 578 30.97 -64.99 16.93
CA ASP A 578 30.38 -65.06 18.29
C ASP A 578 30.04 -63.66 18.88
N ASP A 579 30.83 -62.83 19.60
CA ASP A 579 32.14 -62.91 20.32
C ASP A 579 32.23 -61.75 21.39
N GLY A 580 33.34 -61.58 22.14
CA GLY A 580 33.43 -60.71 23.35
C GLY A 580 34.76 -59.96 23.57
N PRO A 581 35.24 -59.71 24.82
CA PRO A 581 34.68 -59.99 26.17
C PRO A 581 34.47 -58.69 27.02
N ALA A 582 34.00 -58.59 28.27
CA ALA A 582 33.23 -59.31 29.30
C ALA A 582 33.35 -58.50 30.64
N LEU A 583 32.86 -59.02 31.80
CA LEU A 583 32.94 -58.49 33.20
C LEU A 583 31.91 -57.41 33.64
N ARG A 584 31.61 -57.21 34.95
CA ARG A 584 31.12 -58.12 36.04
C ARG A 584 30.72 -57.29 37.29
N LEU A 585 29.56 -57.59 37.90
CA LEU A 585 29.16 -57.47 39.33
C LEU A 585 29.90 -56.53 40.33
N ARG A 586 29.14 -55.67 41.06
CA ARG A 586 29.01 -55.71 42.55
C ARG A 586 27.91 -54.79 43.15
N ARG A 587 27.76 -54.79 44.49
CA ARG A 587 26.70 -54.18 45.34
C ARG A 587 27.32 -53.59 46.64
N LEU A 588 26.48 -52.98 47.50
CA LEU A 588 26.76 -52.30 48.81
C LEU A 588 27.04 -50.78 48.65
N GLY A 589 26.59 -49.83 49.50
CA GLY A 589 25.79 -49.82 50.76
C GLY A 589 26.19 -48.57 51.61
N PRO A 590 25.52 -48.13 52.70
CA PRO A 590 24.25 -48.54 53.33
C PRO A 590 23.20 -47.37 53.47
N GLY A 591 22.17 -47.53 54.32
CA GLY A 591 21.19 -46.47 54.75
C GLY A 591 21.48 -45.94 56.18
N PRO A 592 20.47 -45.58 57.04
CA PRO A 592 19.00 -45.67 56.87
C PRO A 592 18.09 -44.56 57.50
N GLY A 593 16.80 -44.54 57.09
CA GLY A 593 15.62 -44.29 57.97
C GLY A 593 15.22 -42.87 58.40
N VAL A 594 14.14 -42.64 59.17
CA VAL A 594 12.93 -43.45 59.53
C VAL A 594 11.86 -42.55 60.20
N ARG A 595 10.55 -42.82 60.05
CA ARG A 595 9.37 -42.10 60.66
C ARG A 595 9.23 -40.61 60.25
N GLY A 596 8.14 -39.88 60.51
CA GLY A 596 6.84 -40.19 61.14
C GLY A 596 5.82 -39.04 60.93
N ALA A 597 4.57 -39.20 61.39
CA ALA A 597 3.47 -38.24 61.15
C ALA A 597 3.01 -37.47 62.42
N ARG A 598 2.03 -36.56 62.25
CA ARG A 598 1.39 -35.60 63.20
C ARG A 598 2.08 -34.21 63.21
N ALA A 599 1.43 -33.04 63.25
CA ALA A 599 0.07 -32.52 63.50
C ALA A 599 -0.11 -31.76 64.83
N GLY A 600 -0.70 -30.56 64.77
CA GLY A 600 -0.87 -29.59 65.87
C GLY A 600 0.21 -28.47 65.88
N GLY A 601 -0.06 -27.23 66.28
CA GLY A 601 -1.36 -26.60 66.58
C GLY A 601 -1.29 -25.14 67.06
N ARG A 602 -2.03 -24.23 66.39
CA ARG A 602 -2.59 -22.92 66.85
C ARG A 602 -1.83 -22.04 67.89
N ALA A 603 -1.41 -20.82 67.48
CA ALA A 603 -1.61 -19.60 68.29
C ALA A 603 -1.58 -18.25 67.50
N ARG A 604 -2.68 -17.50 67.66
CA ARG A 604 -2.99 -16.04 67.55
C ARG A 604 -1.84 -15.04 67.28
N ARG A 605 -1.93 -14.17 66.24
CA ARG A 605 -2.42 -12.74 66.20
C ARG A 605 -1.56 -11.73 66.98
N ALA A 606 -1.23 -10.50 66.52
CA ALA A 606 -1.43 -9.73 65.26
C ALA A 606 -0.37 -8.58 65.23
N ARG A 607 -0.03 -7.85 64.14
CA ARG A 607 -0.83 -7.02 63.21
C ARG A 607 -0.18 -6.90 61.79
N ARG A 608 -0.79 -6.11 60.90
CA ARG A 608 -0.46 -5.87 59.46
C ARG A 608 0.29 -4.53 59.26
N PRO A 609 0.80 -4.13 58.05
CA PRO A 609 0.43 -4.54 56.67
C PRO A 609 1.52 -5.28 55.86
N ALA A 610 1.19 -5.69 54.63
CA ALA A 610 2.01 -6.61 53.81
C ALA A 610 2.20 -6.16 52.36
N ALA A 611 3.37 -6.45 51.79
CA ALA A 611 3.70 -6.28 50.37
C ALA A 611 3.26 -7.50 49.51
N ARG A 612 3.38 -7.40 48.18
CA ARG A 612 2.79 -8.37 47.21
C ARG A 612 3.81 -9.28 46.53
N GLY A 613 3.42 -10.55 46.34
CA GLY A 613 3.94 -11.48 45.31
C GLY A 613 4.40 -12.85 45.84
N PRO A 614 4.58 -13.87 44.97
CA PRO A 614 3.90 -14.10 43.67
C PRO A 614 3.48 -15.58 43.41
N ARG A 615 2.84 -15.83 42.25
CA ARG A 615 2.63 -17.14 41.56
C ARG A 615 1.73 -18.22 42.19
N ARG A 616 0.74 -18.71 41.41
CA ARG A 616 0.69 -20.11 40.91
C ARG A 616 -0.31 -20.27 39.73
N ARG A 617 -0.28 -21.44 39.08
CA ARG A 617 -1.07 -21.83 37.88
C ARG A 617 -2.48 -22.33 38.26
N PRO A 618 -3.46 -22.32 37.33
CA PRO A 618 -4.67 -23.14 37.41
C PRO A 618 -4.44 -24.57 36.88
N ASP A 619 -5.30 -25.51 37.31
CA ASP A 619 -5.41 -26.88 36.79
C ASP A 619 -6.65 -27.06 35.88
N ALA A 620 -6.72 -28.18 35.16
CA ALA A 620 -7.71 -28.45 34.11
C ALA A 620 -8.90 -29.34 34.55
N PRO A 621 -10.04 -29.29 33.84
CA PRO A 621 -11.06 -30.35 33.86
C PRO A 621 -10.95 -31.32 32.65
N ARG A 622 -11.55 -32.50 32.76
CA ARG A 622 -11.59 -33.58 31.73
C ARG A 622 -13.05 -33.87 31.26
N PRO A 623 -13.28 -34.68 30.19
CA PRO A 623 -14.29 -34.31 29.18
C PRO A 623 -15.52 -35.23 29.03
N SER A 624 -16.50 -34.76 28.25
CA SER A 624 -17.49 -35.54 27.49
C SER A 624 -17.90 -34.72 26.24
N ARG A 625 -18.46 -35.25 25.13
CA ARG A 625 -18.87 -36.61 24.70
C ARG A 625 -18.86 -36.64 23.15
N ARG A 626 -18.82 -37.83 22.53
CA ARG A 626 -18.89 -38.02 21.05
C ARG A 626 -20.35 -38.06 20.54
N PRO A 627 -20.55 -37.85 19.22
CA PRO A 627 -21.12 -38.93 18.39
C PRO A 627 -20.15 -39.47 17.31
N ARG A 628 -20.60 -40.46 16.53
CA ARG A 628 -19.84 -41.21 15.50
C ARG A 628 -20.71 -41.49 14.27
N GLY A 629 -20.11 -41.45 13.08
CA GLY A 629 -20.62 -42.12 11.87
C GLY A 629 -20.67 -41.20 10.63
N ARG A 630 -20.48 -41.68 9.40
CA ARG A 630 -20.02 -43.02 8.92
C ARG A 630 -19.20 -42.85 7.63
N ARG A 631 -18.35 -43.84 7.30
CA ARG A 631 -17.59 -43.89 6.03
C ARG A 631 -18.50 -44.24 4.85
N ARG A 632 -18.18 -43.75 3.63
CA ARG A 632 -18.26 -44.55 2.39
C ARG A 632 -17.36 -44.00 1.27
N ALA A 633 -16.32 -44.77 0.99
CA ALA A 633 -15.72 -45.02 -0.33
C ALA A 633 -15.81 -46.57 -0.52
N PRO A 634 -15.57 -47.19 -1.70
CA PRO A 634 -14.49 -46.91 -2.66
C PRO A 634 -14.91 -46.94 -4.14
N GLY A 635 -13.94 -46.80 -5.05
CA GLY A 635 -14.09 -47.04 -6.48
C GLY A 635 -12.76 -46.85 -7.21
N ALA A 636 -11.95 -47.91 -7.33
CA ALA A 636 -10.67 -47.88 -8.03
C ALA A 636 -10.61 -49.00 -9.09
N GLY A 637 -10.10 -48.68 -10.27
CA GLY A 637 -9.83 -49.62 -11.37
C GLY A 637 -8.40 -49.48 -11.88
N ARG A 638 -7.80 -50.59 -12.34
CA ARG A 638 -6.42 -50.69 -12.87
C ARG A 638 -6.42 -51.53 -14.16
N GLY A 639 -5.39 -51.34 -15.00
CA GLY A 639 -5.14 -52.13 -16.23
C GLY A 639 -5.19 -51.21 -17.45
N VAL A 640 -4.10 -50.70 -18.04
CA VAL A 640 -2.80 -51.29 -18.47
C VAL A 640 -2.93 -52.24 -19.66
N LEU A 641 -2.48 -51.77 -20.83
CA LEU A 641 -1.65 -52.53 -21.77
C LEU A 641 -0.88 -51.58 -22.71
N ARG A 642 0.02 -52.12 -23.55
CA ARG A 642 1.04 -51.38 -24.33
C ARG A 642 0.68 -51.28 -25.82
N GLY A 643 1.23 -50.27 -26.51
CA GLY A 643 1.33 -50.26 -27.97
C GLY A 643 2.05 -49.02 -28.51
N CYS A 644 3.22 -49.19 -29.13
CA CYS A 644 3.94 -48.13 -29.83
C CYS A 644 3.91 -48.36 -31.35
N VAL A 645 3.42 -47.41 -32.14
CA VAL A 645 3.64 -47.34 -33.60
C VAL A 645 3.90 -45.87 -33.98
N ARG A 646 4.66 -45.65 -35.06
CA ARG A 646 5.05 -44.34 -35.59
C ARG A 646 3.98 -43.80 -36.57
N GLY A 647 3.92 -42.47 -36.71
CA GLY A 647 4.09 -41.87 -38.04
C GLY A 647 2.95 -41.05 -38.67
N LEU A 648 3.34 -39.83 -39.07
CA LEU A 648 2.97 -39.11 -40.30
C LEU A 648 1.60 -38.40 -40.44
N PHE A 649 1.67 -37.26 -41.14
CA PHE A 649 0.58 -36.39 -41.60
C PHE A 649 -0.02 -36.88 -42.92
N PRO A 650 -1.19 -36.33 -43.30
CA PRO A 650 -1.42 -35.82 -44.66
C PRO A 650 -1.69 -34.29 -44.70
N PRO A 651 -1.55 -33.62 -45.87
CA PRO A 651 -1.51 -32.15 -46.00
C PRO A 651 -2.78 -31.51 -46.62
N LEU A 652 -2.70 -30.22 -46.96
CA LEU A 652 -3.70 -29.49 -47.77
C LEU A 652 -3.57 -29.80 -49.28
N ASP A 653 -4.67 -29.65 -50.02
CA ASP A 653 -4.74 -29.64 -51.48
C ASP A 653 -5.26 -28.29 -52.04
N VAL A 654 -5.04 -28.04 -53.34
CA VAL A 654 -4.90 -26.68 -53.91
C VAL A 654 -5.44 -26.55 -55.35
N LEU A 655 -5.93 -25.35 -55.73
CA LEU A 655 -6.20 -24.86 -57.11
C LEU A 655 -7.44 -25.46 -57.83
N PRO A 656 -8.00 -24.87 -58.94
CA PRO A 656 -7.33 -24.28 -60.13
C PRO A 656 -7.71 -22.84 -60.51
N ALA A 657 -7.10 -22.36 -61.62
CA ALA A 657 -7.23 -21.00 -62.17
C ALA A 657 -7.75 -20.97 -63.61
N GLY A 658 -8.28 -19.82 -64.06
CA GLY A 658 -8.75 -19.55 -65.43
C GLY A 658 -8.22 -18.22 -65.99
N ARG A 659 -8.25 -18.02 -67.32
CA ARG A 659 -7.56 -16.91 -68.00
C ARG A 659 -8.49 -15.93 -68.76
N GLY A 660 -8.27 -14.62 -68.53
CA GLY A 660 -8.19 -13.58 -69.58
C GLY A 660 -9.48 -12.95 -70.12
N GLY A 661 -9.51 -11.60 -70.21
CA GLY A 661 -10.57 -10.85 -70.92
C GLY A 661 -10.68 -9.34 -70.61
N ALA A 662 -9.79 -8.52 -71.19
CA ALA A 662 -9.89 -7.07 -71.46
C ALA A 662 -10.63 -6.08 -70.49
N GLY A 663 -9.93 -5.02 -70.03
CA GLY A 663 -10.56 -3.79 -69.51
C GLY A 663 -9.72 -3.00 -68.48
N GLY A 664 -9.02 -1.94 -68.91
CA GLY A 664 -8.40 -0.93 -68.02
C GLY A 664 -9.29 0.31 -67.83
N PRO A 665 -8.94 1.29 -66.95
CA PRO A 665 -7.59 1.83 -66.81
C PRO A 665 -7.07 2.04 -65.35
N ALA A 666 -6.03 2.86 -65.21
CA ALA A 666 -5.11 3.06 -64.07
C ALA A 666 -5.72 3.57 -62.73
N PRO A 667 -5.00 3.39 -61.60
CA PRO A 667 -5.42 3.88 -60.28
C PRO A 667 -5.32 5.41 -60.12
N PHE A 668 -6.24 5.98 -59.34
CA PHE A 668 -6.26 7.42 -59.00
C PHE A 668 -5.37 7.75 -57.79
N SER A 669 -4.37 8.61 -58.00
CA SER A 669 -3.54 9.20 -56.94
C SER A 669 -4.14 10.53 -56.46
N TYR A 670 -4.31 10.70 -55.15
CA TYR A 670 -4.71 12.00 -54.57
C TYR A 670 -3.48 12.92 -54.39
N PRO A 671 -3.47 14.15 -54.96
CA PRO A 671 -2.39 15.10 -54.77
C PRO A 671 -2.56 15.88 -53.46
N VAL A 672 -1.51 15.90 -52.62
CA VAL A 672 -1.43 16.81 -51.47
C VAL A 672 -1.26 18.24 -51.98
N ARG A 673 -2.16 19.15 -51.59
CA ARG A 673 -2.04 20.59 -51.88
C ARG A 673 -1.31 21.33 -50.76
N SER A 674 -0.20 21.98 -51.11
CA SER A 674 0.47 22.96 -50.25
C SER A 674 -0.40 24.21 -50.03
N PRO A 675 -0.35 24.87 -48.85
CA PRO A 675 -0.94 26.19 -48.64
C PRO A 675 -0.11 27.28 -49.36
N PRO A 676 -0.72 28.42 -49.74
CA PRO A 676 -0.04 29.50 -50.47
C PRO A 676 0.59 30.56 -49.54
N ASP A 677 1.76 31.07 -49.93
CA ASP A 677 2.43 32.21 -49.27
C ASP A 677 1.77 33.57 -49.60
N ARG A 678 1.57 34.40 -48.57
CA ARG A 678 1.54 35.87 -48.68
C ARG A 678 2.02 36.56 -47.38
N ALA A 679 2.85 37.58 -47.55
CA ALA A 679 3.29 38.53 -46.51
C ALA A 679 2.75 39.95 -46.83
N PRO A 680 3.17 41.03 -46.14
CA PRO A 680 2.98 41.31 -44.70
C PRO A 680 2.28 42.68 -44.44
N GLY A 681 1.62 42.90 -43.29
CA GLY A 681 1.11 44.25 -42.97
C GLY A 681 0.33 44.51 -41.65
N ALA A 682 0.81 45.49 -40.89
CA ALA A 682 0.07 46.51 -40.10
C ALA A 682 -1.11 46.17 -39.13
N ARG A 683 -0.76 45.91 -37.86
CA ARG A 683 -1.07 46.73 -36.64
C ARG A 683 -2.52 47.13 -36.20
N CYS A 684 -2.84 46.70 -34.96
CA CYS A 684 -3.29 47.51 -33.78
C CYS A 684 -4.78 47.82 -33.44
N GLY A 685 -5.26 47.17 -32.36
CA GLY A 685 -5.91 47.79 -31.16
C GLY A 685 -7.35 48.32 -31.27
N PRO A 686 -7.98 48.81 -30.16
CA PRO A 686 -7.55 48.88 -28.75
C PRO A 686 -8.09 47.70 -27.88
N ASP A 687 -7.58 47.30 -26.70
CA ASP A 687 -7.02 47.98 -25.50
C ASP A 687 -8.06 48.54 -24.50
N LEU A 688 -8.18 47.85 -23.34
CA LEU A 688 -8.29 48.51 -22.04
C LEU A 688 -7.49 47.76 -20.96
N ARG A 689 -6.37 48.35 -20.53
CA ARG A 689 -5.44 47.90 -19.47
C ARG A 689 -6.12 47.56 -18.14
N GLY A 690 -5.52 46.63 -17.35
CA GLY A 690 -6.02 46.23 -16.03
C GLY A 690 -4.98 46.09 -14.91
N VAL A 691 -4.03 45.14 -15.00
CA VAL A 691 -3.16 44.72 -13.88
C VAL A 691 -1.68 44.77 -14.27
N ARG A 692 -0.80 45.03 -13.30
CA ARG A 692 0.67 45.00 -13.48
C ARG A 692 1.21 43.59 -13.24
N GLU A 693 1.87 43.01 -14.23
CA GLU A 693 2.70 41.83 -14.03
C GLU A 693 3.98 42.18 -13.24
N THR A 694 4.44 41.24 -12.42
CA THR A 694 5.79 41.24 -11.84
C THR A 694 6.58 40.10 -12.47
N PRO A 695 7.85 40.31 -12.86
CA PRO A 695 8.61 39.29 -13.58
C PRO A 695 9.06 38.17 -12.63
N MET A 696 8.27 37.10 -12.51
CA MET A 696 8.68 35.89 -11.79
C MET A 696 9.77 35.15 -12.59
N SER A 697 11.02 35.36 -12.17
CA SER A 697 12.18 34.64 -12.68
C SER A 697 12.26 33.22 -12.13
N SER A 698 11.52 32.30 -12.72
CA SER A 698 11.87 30.87 -12.80
C SER A 698 11.01 30.18 -13.85
N ARG A 699 11.64 29.53 -14.83
CA ARG A 699 10.97 28.43 -15.53
C ARG A 699 10.96 27.24 -14.56
N PRO A 700 9.84 26.52 -14.39
CA PRO A 700 9.89 25.22 -13.73
C PRO A 700 10.84 24.30 -14.51
N ALA A 701 11.46 23.34 -13.82
CA ALA A 701 12.18 22.27 -14.50
C ALA A 701 11.21 21.54 -15.45
N PRO A 702 11.67 21.07 -16.62
CA PRO A 702 10.80 20.30 -17.50
C PRO A 702 10.33 19.04 -16.76
N VAL A 703 9.02 18.96 -16.51
CA VAL A 703 8.38 17.71 -16.12
C VAL A 703 8.62 16.73 -17.27
N GLU A 704 9.13 15.53 -16.96
CA GLU A 704 9.25 14.48 -17.96
C GLU A 704 7.83 14.10 -18.42
N THR A 705 7.48 14.56 -19.62
CA THR A 705 6.17 14.32 -20.21
C THR A 705 6.11 12.85 -20.59
N TYR A 706 5.44 12.06 -19.73
CA TYR A 706 5.25 10.63 -19.90
C TYR A 706 4.73 10.34 -21.33
N THR A 707 5.64 9.83 -22.16
CA THR A 707 5.41 9.68 -23.60
C THR A 707 4.96 8.25 -23.84
N LEU A 708 3.72 8.08 -24.28
CA LEU A 708 3.13 6.74 -24.46
C LEU A 708 3.97 5.87 -25.39
N PRO A 709 4.15 4.57 -25.05
CA PRO A 709 4.80 3.60 -25.92
C PRO A 709 4.13 3.57 -27.30
N ARG A 710 4.94 3.81 -28.35
CA ARG A 710 4.49 3.65 -29.76
C ARG A 710 4.40 2.18 -30.17
N SER A 711 5.13 1.32 -29.48
CA SER A 711 5.18 -0.14 -29.65
C SER A 711 5.27 -0.77 -28.26
N SER A 712 4.55 -1.87 -28.02
CA SER A 712 4.68 -2.65 -26.78
C SER A 712 6.07 -3.26 -26.66
N SER A 713 6.59 -3.40 -25.43
CA SER A 713 7.81 -4.20 -25.20
C SER A 713 7.58 -5.70 -25.47
N PRO A 714 8.62 -6.51 -25.73
CA PRO A 714 8.47 -7.96 -25.92
C PRO A 714 7.78 -8.64 -24.72
N VAL A 715 8.15 -8.26 -23.50
CA VAL A 715 7.55 -8.78 -22.26
C VAL A 715 6.06 -8.42 -22.18
N VAL A 716 5.66 -7.21 -22.59
CA VAL A 716 4.25 -6.85 -22.62
C VAL A 716 3.50 -7.56 -23.76
N LEU A 717 4.11 -7.81 -24.92
CA LEU A 717 3.48 -8.62 -25.97
C LEU A 717 3.20 -10.06 -25.50
N GLU A 718 4.13 -10.66 -24.74
CA GLU A 718 3.94 -11.95 -24.07
C GLU A 718 2.79 -11.87 -23.06
N LEU A 719 2.80 -10.89 -22.13
CA LEU A 719 1.75 -10.72 -21.13
C LEU A 719 0.36 -10.43 -21.74
N LEU A 720 0.28 -9.75 -22.89
CA LEU A 720 -0.96 -9.51 -23.62
C LEU A 720 -1.50 -10.79 -24.30
N ALA A 721 -0.63 -11.65 -24.80
CA ALA A 721 -1.04 -12.98 -25.27
C ALA A 721 -1.51 -13.86 -24.11
N GLU A 722 -0.80 -13.84 -22.98
CA GLU A 722 -1.14 -14.61 -21.78
C GLU A 722 -2.46 -14.13 -21.13
N ALA A 723 -2.78 -12.83 -21.20
CA ALA A 723 -4.05 -12.27 -20.73
C ALA A 723 -5.30 -12.96 -21.31
N LEU A 724 -5.20 -13.52 -22.52
CA LEU A 724 -6.27 -14.27 -23.19
C LEU A 724 -6.54 -15.65 -22.57
N THR A 725 -5.61 -16.16 -21.75
CA THR A 725 -5.66 -17.56 -21.24
C THR A 725 -5.50 -17.65 -19.71
N ARG A 726 -4.93 -16.65 -19.05
CA ARG A 726 -4.78 -16.60 -17.59
C ARG A 726 -5.10 -15.24 -16.99
N ARG A 727 -5.35 -15.25 -15.67
CA ARG A 727 -5.39 -14.06 -14.82
C ARG A 727 -3.98 -13.45 -14.68
N LEU A 728 -3.90 -12.11 -14.73
CA LEU A 728 -2.67 -11.36 -14.49
C LEU A 728 -2.58 -10.78 -13.07
N THR A 729 -1.36 -10.59 -12.59
CA THR A 729 -1.00 -10.00 -11.30
C THR A 729 -0.87 -8.47 -11.37
N GLY A 730 -0.81 -7.79 -10.22
CA GLY A 730 -0.68 -6.32 -10.18
C GLY A 730 0.56 -5.77 -10.88
N GLY A 731 1.72 -6.44 -10.75
CA GLY A 731 2.96 -6.00 -11.42
C GLY A 731 2.92 -6.18 -12.94
N GLU A 732 2.22 -7.21 -13.43
CA GLU A 732 2.02 -7.43 -14.88
C GLU A 732 1.07 -6.38 -15.47
N LEU A 733 0.03 -6.00 -14.72
CA LEU A 733 -0.87 -4.89 -15.08
C LEU A 733 -0.16 -3.53 -15.03
N LEU A 734 0.85 -3.35 -14.18
CA LEU A 734 1.66 -2.13 -14.12
C LEU A 734 2.56 -1.99 -15.36
N LEU A 735 3.26 -3.06 -15.73
CA LEU A 735 4.01 -3.10 -16.99
C LEU A 735 3.10 -2.83 -18.21
N MET A 736 1.83 -3.25 -18.18
CA MET A 736 0.87 -2.86 -19.22
C MET A 736 0.51 -1.36 -19.20
N PHE A 737 0.37 -0.73 -18.03
CA PHE A 737 0.16 0.72 -17.93
C PHE A 737 1.36 1.51 -18.46
N GLU A 738 2.59 1.01 -18.22
CA GLU A 738 3.86 1.71 -18.48
C GLU A 738 4.45 1.43 -19.88
N GLU A 739 4.42 0.19 -20.36
CA GLU A 739 5.14 -0.24 -21.58
C GLU A 739 4.22 -0.66 -22.75
N ALA A 740 2.92 -0.88 -22.55
CA ALA A 740 2.04 -1.30 -23.66
C ALA A 740 1.74 -0.16 -24.65
N ALA A 741 1.66 -0.49 -25.95
CA ALA A 741 1.06 0.39 -26.94
C ALA A 741 -0.48 0.31 -26.88
N LEU A 742 -1.15 1.45 -27.09
CA LEU A 742 -2.60 1.57 -26.93
C LEU A 742 -3.39 0.62 -27.86
N HIS A 743 -2.89 0.37 -29.08
CA HIS A 743 -3.55 -0.52 -30.05
C HIS A 743 -3.44 -2.00 -29.68
N ASP A 744 -2.34 -2.44 -29.04
CA ASP A 744 -2.19 -3.81 -28.58
C ASP A 744 -3.08 -4.08 -27.35
N LEU A 745 -3.20 -3.09 -26.45
CA LEU A 745 -4.18 -3.10 -25.36
C LEU A 745 -5.62 -3.22 -25.88
N GLY A 746 -5.99 -2.37 -26.85
CA GLY A 746 -7.33 -2.38 -27.46
C GLY A 746 -7.65 -3.74 -28.09
N ARG A 747 -6.76 -4.26 -28.94
CA ARG A 747 -6.89 -5.59 -29.57
C ARG A 747 -7.10 -6.70 -28.54
N THR A 748 -6.32 -6.68 -27.46
CA THR A 748 -6.36 -7.70 -26.40
C THR A 748 -7.65 -7.60 -25.57
N ALA A 749 -8.02 -6.40 -25.13
CA ALA A 749 -9.25 -6.17 -24.36
C ALA A 749 -10.51 -6.44 -25.19
N HIS A 750 -10.50 -6.13 -26.49
CA HIS A 750 -11.59 -6.46 -27.41
C HIS A 750 -11.71 -7.98 -27.61
N ALA A 751 -10.60 -8.70 -27.83
CA ALA A 751 -10.61 -10.16 -27.90
C ALA A 751 -11.17 -10.80 -26.61
N LEU A 752 -10.77 -10.29 -25.43
CA LEU A 752 -11.35 -10.72 -24.15
C LEU A 752 -12.85 -10.43 -24.03
N ARG A 753 -13.32 -9.30 -24.57
CA ARG A 753 -14.75 -8.96 -24.61
C ARG A 753 -15.52 -9.90 -25.55
N LEU A 754 -14.97 -10.29 -26.70
CA LEU A 754 -15.59 -11.30 -27.59
C LEU A 754 -15.57 -12.72 -26.98
N GLN A 755 -14.63 -13.03 -26.10
CA GLN A 755 -14.52 -14.34 -25.42
C GLN A 755 -15.40 -14.47 -24.17
N ARG A 756 -15.63 -13.37 -23.44
CA ARG A 756 -16.29 -13.36 -22.10
C ARG A 756 -17.70 -12.76 -22.10
N CYS A 757 -18.09 -12.06 -23.16
CA CYS A 757 -19.42 -11.49 -23.34
C CYS A 757 -20.06 -12.09 -24.60
N ASP A 758 -21.30 -11.69 -24.88
CA ASP A 758 -21.85 -11.88 -26.22
C ASP A 758 -21.00 -11.10 -27.26
N PRO A 759 -20.56 -11.76 -28.36
CA PRO A 759 -19.73 -11.12 -29.37
C PRO A 759 -20.49 -10.10 -30.23
N GLU A 760 -21.80 -10.30 -30.45
CA GLU A 760 -22.62 -9.46 -31.32
C GLU A 760 -23.30 -8.32 -30.53
N LEU A 761 -23.70 -8.55 -29.28
CA LEU A 761 -24.53 -7.59 -28.54
C LEU A 761 -23.73 -6.51 -27.83
N VAL A 762 -24.26 -5.29 -27.82
CA VAL A 762 -23.88 -4.25 -26.87
C VAL A 762 -25.13 -3.74 -26.18
N THR A 763 -25.09 -3.70 -24.86
CA THR A 763 -26.22 -3.25 -24.06
C THR A 763 -26.20 -1.74 -23.80
N TYR A 764 -27.39 -1.20 -23.50
CA TYR A 764 -27.59 0.13 -22.94
C TYR A 764 -28.85 0.11 -22.06
N VAL A 765 -29.00 1.10 -21.19
CA VAL A 765 -30.18 1.26 -20.32
C VAL A 765 -30.91 2.58 -20.60
N VAL A 766 -32.23 2.57 -20.39
CA VAL A 766 -33.08 3.76 -20.45
C VAL A 766 -33.51 4.09 -19.03
N ASP A 767 -32.80 5.03 -18.41
CA ASP A 767 -33.05 5.51 -17.05
C ASP A 767 -32.77 7.02 -16.92
N ARG A 768 -32.95 7.53 -15.69
CA ARG A 768 -32.72 8.91 -15.29
C ARG A 768 -32.02 8.95 -13.94
N ASN A 769 -31.03 9.84 -13.80
CA ASN A 769 -30.44 10.14 -12.49
C ASN A 769 -31.41 11.04 -11.72
N VAL A 770 -31.84 10.57 -10.56
CA VAL A 770 -32.75 11.30 -9.66
C VAL A 770 -31.94 11.72 -8.44
N THR A 771 -31.33 12.91 -8.56
CA THR A 771 -30.56 13.50 -7.47
C THR A 771 -31.52 14.11 -6.46
N TYR A 772 -31.85 13.41 -5.37
CA TYR A 772 -32.93 13.82 -4.46
C TYR A 772 -32.55 15.00 -3.54
N THR A 773 -31.26 15.27 -3.35
CA THR A 773 -30.75 16.46 -2.66
C THR A 773 -29.30 16.75 -3.03
N ASN A 774 -28.89 18.02 -3.00
CA ASN A 774 -27.49 18.43 -3.04
C ASN A 774 -26.89 18.74 -1.65
N LEU A 775 -27.68 18.69 -0.57
CA LEU A 775 -27.24 18.98 0.80
C LEU A 775 -26.25 17.93 1.31
N CYS A 776 -24.97 18.30 1.42
CA CYS A 776 -23.89 17.36 1.70
C CYS A 776 -22.73 18.03 2.46
N TYR A 777 -22.41 17.54 3.66
CA TYR A 777 -21.32 18.04 4.51
C TYR A 777 -19.98 17.30 4.31
N VAL A 778 -19.90 16.40 3.32
CA VAL A 778 -18.73 15.51 3.12
C VAL A 778 -17.52 16.26 2.56
N ASP A 779 -17.77 17.35 1.82
CA ASP A 779 -16.77 18.29 1.29
C ASP A 779 -15.65 17.57 0.51
N CYS A 780 -16.04 16.87 -0.56
CA CYS A 780 -15.12 16.23 -1.48
C CYS A 780 -14.50 17.28 -2.41
N GLU A 781 -13.18 17.27 -2.56
CA GLU A 781 -12.43 18.27 -3.32
C GLU A 781 -12.80 18.30 -4.81
N PHE A 782 -13.24 17.17 -5.36
CA PHE A 782 -13.68 17.02 -6.75
C PHE A 782 -15.17 17.34 -6.97
N CYS A 783 -15.92 17.74 -5.95
CA CYS A 783 -17.36 17.94 -6.07
C CYS A 783 -17.70 19.42 -6.29
N ALA A 784 -18.23 19.76 -7.47
CA ALA A 784 -18.85 21.08 -7.74
C ALA A 784 -20.31 21.16 -7.23
N PHE A 785 -20.90 20.03 -6.83
CA PHE A 785 -22.34 19.84 -6.65
C PHE A 785 -22.83 19.93 -5.20
N ASN A 786 -21.97 19.69 -4.19
CA ASN A 786 -22.40 19.74 -2.79
C ASN A 786 -22.79 21.15 -2.36
N ARG A 787 -23.80 21.24 -1.49
CA ARG A 787 -24.20 22.46 -0.78
C ARG A 787 -24.34 22.24 0.71
N HIS A 788 -24.11 23.29 1.47
CA HIS A 788 -24.35 23.35 2.91
C HIS A 788 -25.73 23.93 3.20
N LYS A 789 -26.22 23.71 4.42
CA LYS A 789 -27.53 24.25 4.84
C LYS A 789 -27.43 25.77 5.02
N GLY A 790 -27.90 26.50 4.02
CA GLY A 790 -27.87 27.97 3.97
C GLY A 790 -27.48 28.52 2.60
N ASP A 791 -26.90 27.69 1.72
CA ASP A 791 -26.57 28.07 0.35
C ASP A 791 -27.85 28.30 -0.47
N GLY A 792 -27.85 29.31 -1.34
CA GLY A 792 -29.04 29.77 -2.06
C GLY A 792 -29.61 28.80 -3.09
N ASP A 793 -28.82 27.81 -3.53
CA ASP A 793 -29.20 26.73 -4.44
C ASP A 793 -29.25 25.35 -3.77
N ALA A 794 -29.26 25.30 -2.43
CA ALA A 794 -29.47 24.07 -1.68
C ALA A 794 -30.93 23.60 -1.75
N TYR A 795 -31.16 22.33 -2.10
CA TYR A 795 -32.51 21.76 -2.26
C TYR A 795 -32.65 20.35 -1.69
N TRP A 796 -33.90 19.97 -1.41
CA TRP A 796 -34.34 18.61 -1.14
C TRP A 796 -35.65 18.42 -1.91
N LEU A 797 -35.72 17.42 -2.81
CA LEU A 797 -36.90 17.20 -3.65
C LEU A 797 -38.07 16.65 -2.85
N SER A 798 -39.27 17.14 -3.14
CA SER A 798 -40.50 16.51 -2.68
C SER A 798 -40.71 15.15 -3.36
N LEU A 799 -41.47 14.27 -2.70
CA LEU A 799 -41.82 12.96 -3.27
C LEU A 799 -42.57 13.10 -4.60
N ASP A 800 -43.34 14.17 -4.80
CA ASP A 800 -44.11 14.39 -6.04
C ASP A 800 -43.24 14.86 -7.22
N GLU A 801 -42.17 15.59 -6.96
CA GLU A 801 -41.13 15.87 -7.97
C GLU A 801 -40.37 14.59 -8.35
N ILE A 802 -40.05 13.73 -7.38
CA ILE A 802 -39.42 12.43 -7.62
C ILE A 802 -40.36 11.53 -8.44
N ARG A 803 -41.64 11.46 -8.09
CA ARG A 803 -42.69 10.76 -8.87
C ARG A 803 -42.81 11.29 -10.30
N ALA A 804 -42.76 12.62 -10.50
CA ALA A 804 -42.79 13.22 -11.83
C ALA A 804 -41.56 12.84 -12.67
N LYS A 805 -40.35 12.83 -12.07
CA LYS A 805 -39.14 12.32 -12.72
C LYS A 805 -39.27 10.83 -13.06
N VAL A 806 -39.83 10.00 -12.19
CA VAL A 806 -40.07 8.57 -12.45
C VAL A 806 -41.06 8.35 -13.59
N ARG A 807 -42.19 9.07 -13.64
CA ARG A 807 -43.16 8.98 -14.75
C ARG A 807 -42.48 9.25 -16.11
N SER A 808 -41.66 10.30 -16.18
CA SER A 808 -40.93 10.64 -17.41
C SER A 808 -39.98 9.54 -17.94
N VAL A 809 -39.55 8.61 -17.08
CA VAL A 809 -38.77 7.43 -17.52
C VAL A 809 -39.66 6.40 -18.20
N PHE A 810 -40.85 6.13 -17.65
CA PHE A 810 -41.82 5.22 -18.26
C PHE A 810 -42.39 5.80 -19.57
N ASP A 811 -42.65 7.11 -19.62
CA ASP A 811 -43.05 7.83 -20.83
C ASP A 811 -42.01 7.71 -21.96
N ALA A 812 -40.73 7.59 -21.59
CA ALA A 812 -39.60 7.39 -22.51
C ALA A 812 -39.26 5.90 -22.77
N GLY A 813 -40.09 4.94 -22.34
CA GLY A 813 -39.86 3.50 -22.56
C GLY A 813 -38.77 2.87 -21.69
N GLY A 814 -38.35 3.56 -20.62
CA GLY A 814 -37.54 3.02 -19.54
C GLY A 814 -38.38 2.46 -18.40
N SER A 815 -37.72 2.02 -17.32
CA SER A 815 -38.39 1.48 -16.13
C SER A 815 -37.54 1.56 -14.87
N GLN A 816 -36.55 2.46 -14.82
CA GLN A 816 -35.43 2.38 -13.88
C GLN A 816 -34.93 3.78 -13.49
N ILE A 817 -34.35 3.93 -12.30
CA ILE A 817 -33.69 5.19 -11.87
C ILE A 817 -32.37 4.92 -11.15
N LEU A 818 -31.44 5.86 -11.30
CA LEU A 818 -30.28 6.00 -10.42
C LEU A 818 -30.62 7.02 -9.31
N LEU A 819 -30.88 6.54 -8.10
CA LEU A 819 -31.30 7.36 -6.96
C LEU A 819 -30.08 7.67 -6.06
N GLN A 820 -29.62 8.92 -6.07
CA GLN A 820 -28.42 9.36 -5.35
C GLN A 820 -28.63 10.72 -4.70
N GLY A 821 -27.85 11.06 -3.66
CA GLY A 821 -27.92 12.39 -3.09
C GLY A 821 -26.79 12.77 -2.14
N GLY A 822 -26.87 14.03 -1.71
CA GLY A 822 -26.05 14.57 -0.64
C GLY A 822 -26.31 13.88 0.70
N HIS A 823 -25.28 13.84 1.55
CA HIS A 823 -25.39 13.29 2.90
C HIS A 823 -26.06 14.33 3.81
N HIS A 824 -27.40 14.30 3.89
CA HIS A 824 -28.16 15.24 4.73
C HIS A 824 -27.90 14.98 6.23
N PRO A 825 -27.50 15.97 7.03
CA PRO A 825 -26.98 15.74 8.39
C PRO A 825 -28.01 15.21 9.40
N ASN A 826 -29.31 15.37 9.13
CA ASN A 826 -30.39 15.09 10.08
C ASN A 826 -31.37 13.98 9.63
N GLU A 827 -31.37 13.58 8.35
CA GLU A 827 -32.30 12.55 7.88
C GLU A 827 -31.83 11.16 8.33
N LYS A 828 -32.77 10.39 8.88
CA LYS A 828 -32.57 8.99 9.26
C LYS A 828 -33.03 8.06 8.15
N ILE A 829 -32.68 6.77 8.30
CA ILE A 829 -33.11 5.71 7.38
C ILE A 829 -34.63 5.70 7.13
N GLU A 830 -35.45 6.02 8.14
CA GLU A 830 -36.92 6.03 8.02
C GLU A 830 -37.44 6.97 6.91
N THR A 831 -36.77 8.10 6.65
CA THR A 831 -37.13 9.02 5.56
C THR A 831 -36.90 8.38 4.18
N TYR A 832 -35.85 7.57 4.05
CA TYR A 832 -35.48 6.89 2.80
C TYR A 832 -36.31 5.61 2.58
N GLU A 833 -36.65 4.87 3.63
CA GLU A 833 -37.61 3.76 3.55
C GLU A 833 -38.98 4.23 3.06
N ALA A 834 -39.49 5.34 3.61
CA ALA A 834 -40.76 5.92 3.18
C ALA A 834 -40.73 6.35 1.70
N MET A 835 -39.60 6.89 1.24
CA MET A 835 -39.38 7.25 -0.16
C MET A 835 -39.40 6.01 -1.07
N LEU A 836 -38.61 4.97 -0.76
CA LEU A 836 -38.57 3.72 -1.52
C LEU A 836 -39.94 3.04 -1.59
N ALA A 837 -40.61 2.88 -0.44
CA ALA A 837 -41.89 2.18 -0.34
C ALA A 837 -43.00 2.91 -1.10
N ALA A 838 -43.03 4.25 -1.07
CA ALA A 838 -43.98 5.03 -1.85
C ALA A 838 -43.75 4.91 -3.36
N LEU A 839 -42.48 4.91 -3.82
CA LEU A 839 -42.15 4.71 -5.23
C LEU A 839 -42.49 3.30 -5.71
N LYS A 840 -42.20 2.24 -4.94
CA LYS A 840 -42.59 0.87 -5.27
C LYS A 840 -44.11 0.65 -5.23
N SER A 841 -44.84 1.37 -4.39
CA SER A 841 -46.31 1.28 -4.31
C SER A 841 -47.00 1.89 -5.54
N GLU A 842 -46.44 2.97 -6.10
CA GLU A 842 -46.98 3.61 -7.31
C GLU A 842 -46.41 2.99 -8.60
N PHE A 843 -45.16 2.52 -8.58
CA PHE A 843 -44.47 1.94 -9.72
C PHE A 843 -43.85 0.56 -9.36
N PRO A 844 -44.64 -0.52 -9.24
CA PRO A 844 -44.14 -1.83 -8.81
C PRO A 844 -43.04 -2.42 -9.70
N SER A 845 -43.01 -2.04 -10.98
CA SER A 845 -42.02 -2.47 -11.97
C SER A 845 -40.80 -1.53 -12.09
N LEU A 846 -40.70 -0.48 -11.27
CA LEU A 846 -39.54 0.41 -11.23
C LEU A 846 -38.33 -0.32 -10.63
N TRP A 847 -37.19 -0.30 -11.31
CA TRP A 847 -35.91 -0.70 -10.72
C TRP A 847 -35.22 0.52 -10.08
N ILE A 848 -34.93 0.44 -8.78
CA ILE A 848 -34.24 1.49 -8.02
C ILE A 848 -32.78 1.05 -7.81
N HIS A 849 -31.87 1.63 -8.60
CA HIS A 849 -30.43 1.55 -8.39
C HIS A 849 -30.05 2.71 -7.46
N GLY A 850 -29.97 2.47 -6.14
CA GLY A 850 -30.04 3.55 -5.15
C GLY A 850 -28.98 3.49 -4.05
N PHE A 851 -28.57 4.69 -3.60
CA PHE A 851 -27.69 4.96 -2.45
C PHE A 851 -26.30 4.31 -2.53
N SER A 852 -25.24 5.11 -2.70
CA SER A 852 -23.87 4.62 -2.63
C SER A 852 -23.52 4.03 -1.25
N PRO A 853 -22.47 3.21 -1.13
CA PRO A 853 -21.95 2.75 0.17
C PRO A 853 -21.63 3.88 1.16
N ASN A 854 -21.38 5.10 0.69
CA ASN A 854 -21.15 6.26 1.55
C ASN A 854 -22.47 6.79 2.14
N GLU A 855 -23.54 6.83 1.35
CA GLU A 855 -24.90 7.12 1.84
C GLU A 855 -25.36 6.05 2.85
N ILE A 856 -25.12 4.77 2.57
CA ILE A 856 -25.43 3.67 3.51
C ILE A 856 -24.65 3.81 4.82
N GLN A 857 -23.34 4.10 4.76
CA GLN A 857 -22.54 4.38 5.97
C GLN A 857 -23.03 5.63 6.71
N HIS A 858 -23.47 6.66 6.00
CA HIS A 858 -24.04 7.86 6.58
C HIS A 858 -25.37 7.58 7.31
N PHE A 859 -26.30 6.85 6.67
CA PHE A 859 -27.56 6.44 7.28
C PHE A 859 -27.32 5.56 8.52
N ALA A 860 -26.32 4.67 8.47
CA ALA A 860 -25.88 3.86 9.60
C ALA A 860 -25.39 4.72 10.77
N ARG A 861 -24.55 5.73 10.49
CA ARG A 861 -24.03 6.70 11.49
C ARG A 861 -25.14 7.55 12.12
N VAL A 862 -26.05 8.12 11.32
CA VAL A 862 -27.15 8.99 11.82
C VAL A 862 -28.21 8.19 12.56
N SER A 863 -28.59 7.02 12.04
CA SER A 863 -29.63 6.16 12.62
C SER A 863 -29.11 5.28 13.78
N LYS A 864 -27.78 5.20 13.95
CA LYS A 864 -27.05 4.38 14.94
C LYS A 864 -27.30 2.87 14.77
N LEU A 865 -27.24 2.41 13.51
CA LEU A 865 -27.45 1.01 13.11
C LEU A 865 -26.19 0.45 12.42
N PRO A 866 -25.97 -0.88 12.41
CA PRO A 866 -24.99 -1.52 11.54
C PRO A 866 -25.35 -1.32 10.06
N THR A 867 -24.36 -1.24 9.18
CA THR A 867 -24.55 -1.09 7.73
C THR A 867 -25.34 -2.25 7.12
N LEU A 868 -25.06 -3.51 7.51
CA LEU A 868 -25.87 -4.68 7.11
C LEU A 868 -27.36 -4.54 7.46
N GLU A 869 -27.70 -3.89 8.58
CA GLU A 869 -29.09 -3.66 8.97
C GLU A 869 -29.73 -2.53 8.16
N VAL A 870 -28.98 -1.47 7.85
CA VAL A 870 -29.41 -0.41 6.92
C VAL A 870 -29.70 -0.99 5.53
N THR A 871 -28.77 -1.76 4.98
CA THR A 871 -28.92 -2.39 3.65
C THR A 871 -30.12 -3.34 3.61
N ARG A 872 -30.32 -4.16 4.65
CA ARG A 872 -31.50 -5.03 4.80
C ARG A 872 -32.81 -4.25 4.86
N ARG A 873 -32.85 -3.14 5.62
CA ARG A 873 -34.02 -2.28 5.75
C ARG A 873 -34.37 -1.57 4.43
N LEU A 874 -33.38 -1.02 3.73
CA LEU A 874 -33.57 -0.42 2.41
C LEU A 874 -34.03 -1.46 1.35
N GLN A 875 -33.44 -2.66 1.35
CA GLN A 875 -33.89 -3.77 0.50
C GLN A 875 -35.36 -4.12 0.77
N ALA A 876 -35.75 -4.28 2.04
CA ALA A 876 -37.12 -4.56 2.44
C ALA A 876 -38.11 -3.42 2.11
N ALA A 877 -37.65 -2.16 2.06
CA ALA A 877 -38.44 -1.01 1.65
C ALA A 877 -38.55 -0.82 0.12
N GLY A 878 -37.72 -1.50 -0.67
CA GLY A 878 -37.81 -1.48 -2.14
C GLY A 878 -36.54 -1.18 -2.92
N LEU A 879 -35.35 -1.26 -2.32
CA LEU A 879 -34.08 -1.09 -3.04
C LEU A 879 -33.71 -2.38 -3.83
N ASP A 880 -33.51 -2.27 -5.14
CA ASP A 880 -33.20 -3.41 -6.01
C ASP A 880 -31.70 -3.63 -6.26
N SER A 881 -30.87 -2.59 -6.13
CA SER A 881 -29.41 -2.68 -6.31
C SER A 881 -28.69 -1.43 -5.81
N ILE A 882 -27.38 -1.54 -5.49
CA ILE A 882 -26.56 -0.42 -5.03
C ILE A 882 -25.57 0.06 -6.12
N PRO A 883 -25.49 1.37 -6.39
CA PRO A 883 -24.52 1.93 -7.33
C PRO A 883 -23.12 2.00 -6.74
N GLY A 884 -22.12 1.69 -7.54
CA GLY A 884 -20.69 1.73 -7.17
C GLY A 884 -20.10 3.13 -6.94
N GLY A 885 -20.93 4.14 -6.71
CA GLY A 885 -20.49 5.52 -6.51
C GLY A 885 -19.69 5.71 -5.22
N GLY A 886 -18.88 6.77 -5.17
CA GLY A 886 -18.11 7.11 -3.97
C GLY A 886 -16.91 6.19 -3.69
N ALA A 887 -16.59 5.29 -4.64
CA ALA A 887 -15.39 4.46 -4.65
C ALA A 887 -14.14 5.26 -5.03
N GLU A 888 -14.29 6.23 -5.92
CA GLU A 888 -13.25 7.09 -6.50
C GLU A 888 -11.99 6.26 -6.86
N ILE A 889 -10.93 6.34 -6.06
CA ILE A 889 -9.89 5.31 -5.95
C ILE A 889 -10.01 4.66 -4.57
N LEU A 890 -10.00 3.32 -4.54
CA LEU A 890 -10.03 2.51 -3.32
C LEU A 890 -8.64 2.40 -2.66
N ASN A 891 -7.95 3.52 -2.52
CA ASN A 891 -6.67 3.67 -1.82
C ASN A 891 -6.81 4.81 -0.79
N ASP A 892 -6.45 4.56 0.46
CA ASP A 892 -6.73 5.51 1.55
C ASP A 892 -5.86 6.79 1.52
N ARG A 893 -4.71 6.81 0.81
CA ARG A 893 -3.95 8.06 0.54
C ARG A 893 -4.74 8.97 -0.39
N VAL A 894 -5.24 8.43 -1.51
CA VAL A 894 -6.05 9.20 -2.47
C VAL A 894 -7.34 9.69 -1.80
N ARG A 895 -8.00 8.85 -0.99
CA ARG A 895 -9.22 9.22 -0.26
C ARG A 895 -8.97 10.29 0.80
N ALA A 896 -7.84 10.23 1.52
CA ALA A 896 -7.45 11.28 2.47
C ALA A 896 -7.19 12.65 1.82
N LEU A 897 -6.70 12.67 0.57
CA LEU A 897 -6.50 13.91 -0.20
C LEU A 897 -7.78 14.46 -0.82
N LEU A 898 -8.71 13.59 -1.26
CA LEU A 898 -9.84 13.98 -2.10
C LEU A 898 -11.21 13.99 -1.40
N ALA A 899 -11.41 13.14 -0.40
CA ALA A 899 -12.70 12.99 0.29
C ALA A 899 -12.53 12.43 1.73
N PRO A 900 -11.77 13.10 2.62
CA PRO A 900 -11.40 12.55 3.94
C PRO A 900 -12.57 12.26 4.89
N LYS A 901 -13.80 12.65 4.55
CA LYS A 901 -15.03 12.35 5.34
C LYS A 901 -15.85 11.16 4.81
N LYS A 902 -15.49 10.59 3.64
CA LYS A 902 -16.13 9.38 3.07
C LYS A 902 -15.74 8.11 3.84
N THR A 903 -16.32 6.97 3.44
CA THR A 903 -15.84 5.63 3.80
C THR A 903 -14.34 5.49 3.55
N THR A 904 -13.64 4.69 4.36
CA THR A 904 -12.33 4.13 3.96
C THR A 904 -12.49 3.15 2.79
N ALA A 905 -11.41 2.85 2.09
CA ALA A 905 -11.42 1.86 1.01
C ALA A 905 -11.84 0.45 1.47
N ARG A 906 -11.62 0.12 2.75
CA ARG A 906 -12.10 -1.14 3.34
C ARG A 906 -13.60 -1.11 3.62
N GLU A 907 -14.10 -0.05 4.27
CA GLU A 907 -15.53 0.08 4.60
C GLU A 907 -16.41 0.12 3.35
N TRP A 908 -15.93 0.70 2.24
CA TRP A 908 -16.64 0.65 0.96
C TRP A 908 -16.81 -0.78 0.44
N ILE A 909 -15.75 -1.60 0.49
CA ILE A 909 -15.80 -3.02 0.11
C ILE A 909 -16.71 -3.81 1.06
N GLU A 910 -16.58 -3.59 2.38
CA GLU A 910 -17.38 -4.26 3.42
C GLU A 910 -18.89 -4.07 3.17
N ILE A 911 -19.34 -2.86 2.83
CA ILE A 911 -20.76 -2.57 2.56
C ILE A 911 -21.25 -3.21 1.25
N MET A 912 -20.40 -3.31 0.22
CA MET A 912 -20.76 -4.00 -1.02
C MET A 912 -20.85 -5.51 -0.82
N GLU A 913 -19.94 -6.11 -0.05
CA GLU A 913 -20.05 -7.52 0.32
C GLU A 913 -21.29 -7.78 1.20
N GLU A 914 -21.62 -6.90 2.16
CA GLU A 914 -22.86 -6.99 2.93
C GLU A 914 -24.12 -7.00 2.03
N ALA A 915 -24.13 -6.21 0.95
CA ALA A 915 -25.21 -6.24 -0.05
C ALA A 915 -25.24 -7.58 -0.82
N HIS A 916 -24.08 -8.07 -1.26
CA HIS A 916 -23.98 -9.34 -1.98
C HIS A 916 -24.44 -10.53 -1.13
N TYR A 917 -24.09 -10.58 0.16
CA TYR A 917 -24.58 -11.61 1.09
C TYR A 917 -26.08 -11.52 1.40
N LEU A 918 -26.73 -10.38 1.12
CA LEU A 918 -28.19 -10.21 1.12
C LEU A 918 -28.84 -10.51 -0.25
N GLY A 919 -28.06 -10.95 -1.24
CA GLY A 919 -28.54 -11.19 -2.61
C GLY A 919 -28.87 -9.92 -3.39
N LEU A 920 -28.41 -8.76 -2.93
CA LEU A 920 -28.63 -7.46 -3.56
C LEU A 920 -27.46 -7.18 -4.54
N PRO A 921 -27.70 -7.16 -5.87
CA PRO A 921 -26.64 -6.91 -6.84
C PRO A 921 -26.12 -5.46 -6.77
N THR A 922 -24.87 -5.26 -7.15
CA THR A 922 -24.26 -3.92 -7.16
C THR A 922 -23.48 -3.63 -8.45
N THR A 923 -22.99 -2.41 -8.60
CA THR A 923 -21.99 -2.03 -9.61
C THR A 923 -20.73 -1.50 -8.92
N ALA A 924 -19.60 -1.43 -9.62
CA ALA A 924 -18.38 -0.81 -9.11
C ALA A 924 -17.93 0.32 -10.04
N THR A 925 -17.50 1.47 -9.50
CA THR A 925 -17.01 2.59 -10.34
C THR A 925 -15.58 2.97 -9.97
N MET A 926 -14.83 3.53 -10.91
CA MET A 926 -13.55 4.17 -10.63
C MET A 926 -13.51 5.56 -11.24
N MET A 927 -13.35 6.58 -10.40
CA MET A 927 -12.94 7.91 -10.85
C MET A 927 -11.41 7.96 -10.89
N PHE A 928 -10.86 8.44 -12.00
CA PHE A 928 -9.42 8.61 -12.18
C PHE A 928 -9.10 9.88 -12.96
N ALA A 929 -7.81 10.10 -13.27
CA ALA A 929 -7.25 11.33 -13.84
C ALA A 929 -7.24 12.51 -12.85
N HIS A 930 -6.83 12.24 -11.61
CA HIS A 930 -6.57 13.23 -10.56
C HIS A 930 -5.23 12.95 -9.84
N VAL A 931 -5.19 12.84 -8.51
CA VAL A 931 -3.93 12.76 -7.72
C VAL A 931 -3.37 11.33 -7.56
N GLU A 932 -3.99 10.34 -8.20
CA GLU A 932 -3.64 8.92 -8.12
C GLU A 932 -2.44 8.54 -9.01
N THR A 933 -1.96 7.33 -8.85
CA THR A 933 -0.90 6.71 -9.66
C THR A 933 -1.43 5.45 -10.36
N TYR A 934 -0.75 4.96 -11.41
CA TYR A 934 -1.14 3.68 -12.03
C TYR A 934 -1.16 2.51 -11.03
N PRO A 935 -0.19 2.33 -10.10
CA PRO A 935 -0.30 1.38 -8.99
C PRO A 935 -1.59 1.50 -8.18
N GLU A 936 -2.08 2.71 -7.88
CA GLU A 936 -3.32 2.90 -7.11
C GLU A 936 -4.60 2.64 -7.94
N ARG A 937 -4.56 2.85 -9.27
CA ARG A 937 -5.62 2.36 -10.17
C ARG A 937 -5.65 0.82 -10.22
N ILE A 938 -4.47 0.19 -10.25
CA ILE A 938 -4.35 -1.27 -10.21
C ILE A 938 -4.82 -1.81 -8.86
N GLU A 939 -4.44 -1.17 -7.74
CA GLU A 939 -4.91 -1.53 -6.40
C GLU A 939 -6.45 -1.47 -6.31
N HIS A 940 -7.08 -0.43 -6.88
CA HIS A 940 -8.54 -0.37 -7.01
C HIS A 940 -9.08 -1.60 -7.74
N LEU A 941 -8.59 -1.89 -8.95
CA LEU A 941 -9.04 -3.01 -9.76
C LEU A 941 -8.82 -4.37 -9.06
N LEU A 942 -7.71 -4.54 -8.35
CA LEU A 942 -7.43 -5.76 -7.58
C LEU A 942 -8.37 -5.91 -6.38
N ARG A 943 -8.63 -4.85 -5.61
CA ARG A 943 -9.59 -4.86 -4.49
C ARG A 943 -11.00 -5.23 -4.95
N LEU A 944 -11.44 -4.72 -6.10
CA LEU A 944 -12.71 -5.11 -6.72
C LEU A 944 -12.71 -6.58 -7.16
N ARG A 945 -11.65 -7.03 -7.85
CA ARG A 945 -11.51 -8.42 -8.31
C ARG A 945 -11.55 -9.41 -7.14
N GLU A 946 -10.80 -9.15 -6.08
CA GLU A 946 -10.77 -10.00 -4.88
C GLU A 946 -12.13 -10.02 -4.16
N SER A 947 -12.86 -8.90 -4.14
CA SER A 947 -14.23 -8.84 -3.61
C SER A 947 -15.22 -9.64 -4.47
N GLN A 948 -15.09 -9.54 -5.80
CA GLN A 948 -15.88 -10.34 -6.75
C GLN A 948 -15.55 -11.84 -6.64
N ASP A 949 -14.29 -12.24 -6.41
CA ASP A 949 -13.93 -13.64 -6.14
C ASP A 949 -14.57 -14.19 -4.85
N ARG A 950 -14.81 -13.33 -3.84
CA ARG A 950 -15.47 -13.71 -2.59
C ARG A 950 -17.00 -13.81 -2.71
N THR A 951 -17.62 -13.00 -3.58
CA THR A 951 -19.07 -12.73 -3.50
C THR A 951 -19.85 -12.79 -4.81
N GLY A 952 -19.22 -12.58 -5.96
CA GLY A 952 -19.84 -12.64 -7.30
C GLY A 952 -20.96 -11.62 -7.58
N GLY A 953 -21.20 -10.65 -6.68
CA GLY A 953 -22.38 -9.78 -6.74
C GLY A 953 -22.24 -8.48 -7.54
N TYR A 954 -21.04 -8.13 -8.01
CA TYR A 954 -20.90 -7.00 -8.93
C TYR A 954 -21.36 -7.40 -10.34
N THR A 955 -22.33 -6.65 -10.86
CA THR A 955 -22.89 -6.84 -12.20
C THR A 955 -22.03 -6.20 -13.30
N ALA A 956 -21.38 -5.07 -12.99
CA ALA A 956 -20.56 -4.30 -13.92
C ALA A 956 -19.50 -3.43 -13.22
N PHE A 957 -18.44 -3.11 -13.97
CA PHE A 957 -17.47 -2.06 -13.63
C PHE A 957 -17.56 -0.87 -14.60
N ILE A 958 -17.50 0.35 -14.06
CA ILE A 958 -17.64 1.62 -14.79
C ILE A 958 -16.48 2.58 -14.50
N PRO A 959 -15.45 2.65 -15.37
CA PRO A 959 -14.37 3.63 -15.27
C PRO A 959 -14.78 4.98 -15.90
N TRP A 960 -14.56 6.08 -15.18
CA TRP A 960 -14.87 7.44 -15.63
C TRP A 960 -13.80 8.45 -15.19
N THR A 961 -13.63 9.53 -15.95
CA THR A 961 -12.56 10.52 -15.72
C THR A 961 -13.07 11.75 -14.98
N PHE A 962 -12.33 12.16 -13.96
CA PHE A 962 -12.52 13.40 -13.22
C PHE A 962 -12.68 14.61 -14.17
N GLN A 963 -13.61 15.51 -13.81
CA GLN A 963 -13.83 16.78 -14.51
C GLN A 963 -13.47 17.91 -13.53
N SER A 964 -12.45 18.69 -13.85
CA SER A 964 -11.87 19.67 -12.90
C SER A 964 -12.64 20.98 -12.80
N GLY A 965 -13.50 21.31 -13.77
CA GLY A 965 -14.19 22.60 -13.83
C GLY A 965 -15.01 22.88 -12.57
N ARG A 966 -14.84 24.07 -11.97
CA ARG A 966 -15.63 24.54 -10.81
C ARG A 966 -15.56 23.64 -9.56
N THR A 967 -14.51 22.83 -9.44
CA THR A 967 -14.28 21.96 -8.26
C THR A 967 -13.34 22.65 -7.25
N PRO A 968 -13.51 22.46 -5.93
CA PRO A 968 -12.57 22.96 -4.91
C PRO A 968 -11.10 22.54 -5.14
N LEU A 969 -10.87 21.38 -5.77
CA LEU A 969 -9.54 20.90 -6.16
C LEU A 969 -8.87 21.82 -7.19
N ALA A 970 -9.62 22.39 -8.13
CA ALA A 970 -9.09 23.34 -9.11
C ALA A 970 -8.66 24.67 -8.49
N GLU A 971 -9.13 24.98 -7.27
CA GLU A 971 -8.72 26.15 -6.50
C GLU A 971 -7.50 25.87 -5.57
N LYS A 972 -6.93 24.67 -5.63
CA LYS A 972 -5.81 24.20 -4.79
C LYS A 972 -4.55 23.91 -5.63
N PRO A 973 -3.63 24.88 -5.80
CA PRO A 973 -2.43 24.72 -6.64
C PRO A 973 -1.56 23.52 -6.28
N GLU A 974 -1.47 23.17 -5.00
CA GLU A 974 -0.69 22.02 -4.50
C GLU A 974 -1.32 20.65 -4.81
N LEU A 975 -2.63 20.59 -5.07
CA LEU A 975 -3.30 19.40 -5.59
C LEU A 975 -3.29 19.39 -7.12
N MET A 976 -3.57 20.53 -7.76
CA MET A 976 -3.47 20.66 -9.23
C MET A 976 -2.09 20.33 -9.76
N ALA A 977 -1.01 20.78 -9.11
CA ALA A 977 0.36 20.43 -9.47
C ALA A 977 0.63 18.92 -9.37
N GLN A 978 -0.06 18.18 -8.47
CA GLN A 978 0.01 16.72 -8.45
C GLN A 978 -0.74 16.09 -9.63
N VAL A 979 -1.92 16.60 -10.00
CA VAL A 979 -2.68 16.13 -11.17
C VAL A 979 -1.89 16.38 -12.47
N GLU A 980 -1.32 17.58 -12.63
CA GLU A 980 -0.47 17.94 -13.76
C GLU A 980 0.77 17.05 -13.83
N ALA A 981 1.41 16.77 -12.69
CA ALA A 981 2.54 15.84 -12.60
C ALA A 981 2.18 14.35 -12.83
N ARG A 982 0.89 13.98 -12.95
CA ARG A 982 0.49 12.67 -13.48
C ARG A 982 0.44 12.60 -15.00
N GLY A 983 0.40 13.74 -15.68
CA GLY A 983 0.40 13.82 -17.14
C GLY A 983 -0.78 13.10 -17.79
N TYR A 984 -2.01 13.36 -17.34
CA TYR A 984 -3.22 12.76 -17.95
C TYR A 984 -3.34 13.06 -19.45
N LEU A 985 -3.51 12.00 -20.26
CA LEU A 985 -3.47 12.06 -21.73
C LEU A 985 -4.85 11.99 -22.40
N GLY A 986 -5.89 12.48 -21.72
CA GLY A 986 -7.25 12.53 -22.24
C GLY A 986 -7.80 11.14 -22.60
N ALA A 987 -8.45 11.06 -23.76
CA ALA A 987 -9.05 9.83 -24.29
C ALA A 987 -8.06 8.65 -24.42
N GLN A 988 -6.74 8.90 -24.57
CA GLN A 988 -5.75 7.81 -24.66
C GLN A 988 -5.51 7.13 -23.32
N ASP A 989 -5.48 7.88 -22.21
CA ASP A 989 -5.41 7.32 -20.86
C ASP A 989 -6.75 6.71 -20.43
N TYR A 990 -7.88 7.26 -20.92
CA TYR A 990 -9.19 6.65 -20.74
C TYR A 990 -9.26 5.25 -21.38
N LEU A 991 -8.94 5.14 -22.67
CA LEU A 991 -8.97 3.86 -23.40
C LEU A 991 -7.93 2.86 -22.87
N ARG A 992 -6.75 3.33 -22.42
CA ARG A 992 -5.77 2.50 -21.68
C ARG A 992 -6.37 1.92 -20.41
N THR A 993 -6.96 2.77 -19.58
CA THR A 993 -7.54 2.37 -18.29
C THR A 993 -8.73 1.42 -18.47
N LEU A 994 -9.58 1.65 -19.49
CA LEU A 994 -10.69 0.77 -19.86
C LEU A 994 -10.20 -0.62 -20.31
N ALA A 995 -9.21 -0.67 -21.21
CA ALA A 995 -8.66 -1.92 -21.71
C ALA A 995 -7.97 -2.73 -20.60
N ILE A 996 -7.18 -2.06 -19.75
CA ILE A 996 -6.53 -2.71 -18.60
C ILE A 996 -7.57 -3.15 -17.57
N ALA A 997 -8.69 -2.45 -17.39
CA ALA A 997 -9.78 -2.91 -16.54
C ALA A 997 -10.43 -4.21 -17.07
N ARG A 998 -10.65 -4.35 -18.39
CA ARG A 998 -11.13 -5.61 -18.99
C ARG A 998 -10.13 -6.77 -18.85
N ILE A 999 -8.83 -6.48 -18.94
CA ILE A 999 -7.76 -7.46 -18.73
C ILE A 999 -7.68 -7.87 -17.25
N ALA A 1000 -7.71 -6.91 -16.33
CA ALA A 1000 -7.58 -7.12 -14.90
C ALA A 1000 -8.80 -7.82 -14.30
N LEU A 1001 -10.02 -7.33 -14.56
CA LEU A 1001 -11.27 -7.79 -13.97
C LEU A 1001 -11.83 -9.02 -14.70
N ASP A 1002 -11.07 -10.12 -14.72
CA ASP A 1002 -11.45 -11.35 -15.42
C ASP A 1002 -12.73 -12.02 -14.89
N ASN A 1003 -13.17 -11.66 -13.68
CA ASN A 1003 -14.41 -12.10 -13.04
C ASN A 1003 -15.56 -11.06 -13.11
N PHE A 1004 -15.40 -9.96 -13.84
CA PHE A 1004 -16.49 -9.04 -14.20
C PHE A 1004 -16.95 -9.32 -15.63
N THR A 1005 -18.20 -9.75 -15.80
CA THR A 1005 -18.81 -9.95 -17.13
C THR A 1005 -18.88 -8.61 -17.87
N ASN A 1006 -19.40 -7.56 -17.23
CA ASN A 1006 -19.73 -6.31 -17.89
C ASN A 1006 -18.74 -5.17 -17.57
N ILE A 1007 -18.28 -4.50 -18.62
CA ILE A 1007 -17.52 -3.25 -18.54
C ILE A 1007 -18.28 -2.18 -19.33
N GLN A 1008 -18.66 -1.11 -18.63
CA GLN A 1008 -19.50 -0.02 -19.16
C GLN A 1008 -18.66 1.19 -19.57
N ALA A 1009 -18.98 1.78 -20.72
CA ALA A 1009 -18.36 3.00 -21.22
C ALA A 1009 -18.88 4.26 -20.51
N SER A 1010 -17.97 5.21 -20.22
CA SER A 1010 -18.30 6.56 -19.73
C SER A 1010 -18.24 7.58 -20.86
N TRP A 1011 -19.15 7.46 -21.83
CA TRP A 1011 -19.24 8.38 -22.96
C TRP A 1011 -19.60 9.82 -22.51
N VAL A 1012 -20.24 10.00 -21.35
CA VAL A 1012 -20.56 11.34 -20.80
C VAL A 1012 -19.32 12.12 -20.35
N THR A 1013 -18.22 11.45 -20.00
CA THR A 1013 -16.94 12.12 -19.67
C THR A 1013 -15.96 12.18 -20.84
N GLN A 1014 -16.34 11.70 -22.04
CA GLN A 1014 -15.42 11.43 -23.16
C GLN A 1014 -15.98 11.79 -24.56
N GLY A 1015 -17.29 12.03 -24.71
CA GLY A 1015 -17.97 12.35 -25.96
C GLY A 1015 -18.41 11.13 -26.80
N LYS A 1016 -19.37 11.33 -27.72
CA LYS A 1016 -19.98 10.27 -28.57
C LYS A 1016 -18.92 9.44 -29.30
N SER A 1017 -17.91 10.08 -29.89
CA SER A 1017 -16.87 9.40 -30.70
C SER A 1017 -15.96 8.49 -29.87
N VAL A 1018 -15.47 8.94 -28.71
CA VAL A 1018 -14.65 8.10 -27.82
C VAL A 1018 -15.52 7.02 -27.17
N GLY A 1019 -16.77 7.37 -26.81
CA GLY A 1019 -17.78 6.44 -26.34
C GLY A 1019 -17.99 5.26 -27.30
N GLN A 1020 -18.06 5.50 -28.60
CA GLN A 1020 -18.15 4.46 -29.61
C GLN A 1020 -16.88 3.59 -29.68
N LEU A 1021 -15.70 4.21 -29.64
CA LEU A 1021 -14.41 3.49 -29.67
C LEU A 1021 -14.23 2.53 -28.48
N THR A 1022 -14.84 2.78 -27.32
CA THR A 1022 -14.74 1.91 -26.14
C THR A 1022 -15.09 0.43 -26.39
N LEU A 1023 -15.98 0.17 -27.36
CA LEU A 1023 -16.45 -1.17 -27.72
C LEU A 1023 -15.33 -2.02 -28.36
N LEU A 1024 -14.34 -1.35 -28.97
CA LEU A 1024 -13.11 -1.91 -29.52
C LEU A 1024 -11.94 -1.88 -28.51
N PHE A 1025 -12.22 -1.50 -27.26
CA PHE A 1025 -11.28 -1.45 -26.13
C PHE A 1025 -11.80 -2.20 -24.89
N GLY A 1026 -12.73 -3.13 -25.10
CA GLY A 1026 -13.19 -4.08 -24.08
C GLY A 1026 -14.51 -3.76 -23.38
N ALA A 1027 -15.13 -2.60 -23.64
CA ALA A 1027 -16.50 -2.35 -23.19
C ALA A 1027 -17.52 -3.22 -23.96
N ASN A 1028 -18.59 -3.62 -23.27
CA ASN A 1028 -19.74 -4.31 -23.86
C ASN A 1028 -21.09 -3.64 -23.52
N ASP A 1029 -21.05 -2.48 -22.84
CA ASP A 1029 -22.21 -1.71 -22.45
C ASP A 1029 -21.93 -0.21 -22.63
N LEU A 1030 -22.90 0.56 -23.14
CA LEU A 1030 -22.81 2.02 -23.26
C LEU A 1030 -23.49 2.78 -22.10
N GLY A 1031 -23.99 2.08 -21.08
CA GLY A 1031 -24.63 2.70 -19.93
C GLY A 1031 -25.99 3.31 -20.27
N SER A 1032 -26.34 4.36 -19.52
CA SER A 1032 -27.64 5.00 -19.58
C SER A 1032 -27.73 6.10 -20.65
N THR A 1033 -28.93 6.35 -21.15
CA THR A 1033 -29.32 7.59 -21.85
C THR A 1033 -29.17 8.87 -21.01
N MET A 1034 -29.16 8.75 -19.68
CA MET A 1034 -29.05 9.84 -18.68
C MET A 1034 -29.85 11.09 -19.04
N MET A 1035 -31.19 10.96 -19.01
CA MET A 1035 -32.17 12.02 -19.31
C MET A 1035 -32.02 13.27 -18.43
N GLU A 1036 -31.32 13.13 -17.31
CA GLU A 1036 -30.88 14.17 -16.40
C GLU A 1036 -29.56 13.70 -15.80
N GLU A 1037 -28.56 14.58 -15.75
CA GLU A 1037 -27.32 14.35 -15.01
C GLU A 1037 -26.88 15.67 -14.35
N SER A 1038 -26.60 15.62 -13.05
CA SER A 1038 -26.46 16.82 -12.21
C SER A 1038 -25.03 17.12 -11.75
N VAL A 1039 -24.18 16.10 -11.57
CA VAL A 1039 -22.89 16.20 -10.89
C VAL A 1039 -21.78 16.55 -11.88
N VAL A 1040 -21.67 15.81 -12.98
CA VAL A 1040 -20.76 16.07 -14.10
C VAL A 1040 -21.11 17.40 -14.78
N SER A 1041 -22.41 17.70 -14.91
CA SER A 1041 -22.93 18.97 -15.41
C SER A 1041 -22.54 20.16 -14.52
N ALA A 1042 -22.55 20.00 -13.19
CA ALA A 1042 -22.09 21.04 -12.27
C ALA A 1042 -20.58 21.31 -12.43
N ALA A 1043 -19.80 20.27 -12.73
CA ALA A 1043 -18.37 20.38 -13.07
C ALA A 1043 -18.11 20.93 -14.49
N GLY A 1044 -19.16 21.25 -15.25
CA GLY A 1044 -19.10 21.98 -16.53
C GLY A 1044 -19.09 21.12 -17.79
N THR A 1045 -19.14 19.79 -17.69
CA THR A 1045 -19.16 18.88 -18.84
C THR A 1045 -20.57 18.37 -19.11
N THR A 1046 -21.09 18.58 -20.32
CA THR A 1046 -22.44 18.12 -20.71
C THR A 1046 -22.41 17.47 -22.08
N HIS A 1047 -22.88 16.22 -22.13
CA HIS A 1047 -23.14 15.47 -23.36
C HIS A 1047 -24.52 14.81 -23.21
N PRO A 1048 -25.60 15.38 -23.79
CA PRO A 1048 -26.87 14.68 -23.91
C PRO A 1048 -26.83 13.76 -25.14
N LEU A 1049 -27.30 12.52 -25.01
CA LEU A 1049 -27.54 11.60 -26.12
C LEU A 1049 -28.92 10.97 -25.95
N ALA A 1050 -29.68 10.86 -27.04
CA ALA A 1050 -30.94 10.13 -27.03
C ALA A 1050 -30.70 8.60 -27.08
N GLN A 1051 -31.73 7.82 -26.78
CA GLN A 1051 -31.71 6.37 -27.00
C GLN A 1051 -31.25 5.99 -28.42
N ARG A 1052 -31.68 6.77 -29.42
CA ARG A 1052 -31.28 6.60 -30.82
C ARG A 1052 -29.77 6.79 -31.03
N ASP A 1053 -29.13 7.76 -30.37
CA ASP A 1053 -27.69 7.99 -30.51
C ASP A 1053 -26.87 6.80 -30.01
N LEU A 1054 -27.27 6.17 -28.89
CA LEU A 1054 -26.61 4.98 -28.37
C LEU A 1054 -26.77 3.80 -29.34
N GLN A 1055 -27.96 3.60 -29.91
CA GLN A 1055 -28.20 2.58 -30.95
C GLN A 1055 -27.36 2.83 -32.21
N GLU A 1056 -27.21 4.08 -32.65
CA GLU A 1056 -26.36 4.46 -33.78
C GLU A 1056 -24.87 4.25 -33.48
N MET A 1057 -24.39 4.56 -32.27
CA MET A 1057 -23.02 4.25 -31.85
C MET A 1057 -22.75 2.74 -31.92
N ILE A 1058 -23.68 1.93 -31.41
CA ILE A 1058 -23.58 0.48 -31.35
C ILE A 1058 -23.54 -0.12 -32.77
N ARG A 1059 -24.52 0.22 -33.61
CA ARG A 1059 -24.57 -0.25 -35.02
C ARG A 1059 -23.35 0.22 -35.82
N GLY A 1060 -22.95 1.48 -35.65
CA GLY A 1060 -21.77 2.06 -36.32
C GLY A 1060 -20.43 1.48 -35.86
N ALA A 1061 -20.40 0.74 -34.75
CA ALA A 1061 -19.24 -0.03 -34.29
C ALA A 1061 -19.30 -1.52 -34.69
N GLY A 1062 -20.34 -1.95 -35.42
CA GLY A 1062 -20.51 -3.32 -35.92
C GLY A 1062 -21.28 -4.27 -35.01
N PHE A 1063 -22.02 -3.76 -34.02
CA PHE A 1063 -22.74 -4.57 -33.02
C PHE A 1063 -24.27 -4.36 -33.06
N THR A 1064 -25.02 -5.29 -32.47
CA THR A 1064 -26.48 -5.22 -32.33
C THR A 1064 -26.87 -4.57 -30.99
N PRO A 1065 -27.70 -3.50 -30.97
CA PRO A 1065 -28.11 -2.84 -29.74
C PRO A 1065 -29.20 -3.59 -28.96
N ALA A 1066 -29.00 -3.72 -27.64
CA ALA A 1066 -29.93 -4.35 -26.72
C ALA A 1066 -30.24 -3.46 -25.50
N GLN A 1067 -31.52 -3.25 -25.20
CA GLN A 1067 -31.96 -2.57 -23.98
C GLN A 1067 -31.94 -3.55 -22.80
N ARG A 1068 -31.29 -3.19 -21.68
CA ARG A 1068 -31.17 -4.03 -20.47
C ARG A 1068 -31.80 -3.43 -19.22
N ASP A 1069 -31.90 -4.23 -18.17
CA ASP A 1069 -32.01 -3.75 -16.78
C ASP A 1069 -30.66 -3.62 -16.08
N ASN A 1070 -30.66 -3.05 -14.87
CA ASN A 1070 -29.48 -2.94 -14.00
C ASN A 1070 -29.13 -4.25 -13.28
N GLY A 1071 -29.94 -5.31 -13.44
CA GLY A 1071 -29.54 -6.70 -13.24
C GLY A 1071 -28.81 -7.31 -14.45
N TYR A 1072 -28.58 -6.52 -15.52
CA TYR A 1072 -27.95 -6.91 -16.79
C TYR A 1072 -28.72 -7.97 -17.60
N ARG A 1073 -30.00 -8.19 -17.32
CA ARG A 1073 -30.89 -8.96 -18.19
C ARG A 1073 -31.33 -8.10 -19.38
N VAL A 1074 -31.23 -8.64 -20.58
CA VAL A 1074 -31.79 -8.02 -21.80
C VAL A 1074 -33.32 -8.00 -21.72
N LEU A 1075 -33.90 -6.81 -21.87
CA LEU A 1075 -35.34 -6.56 -21.91
C LEU A 1075 -35.87 -6.55 -23.35
N ARG A 1076 -35.11 -5.96 -24.28
CA ARG A 1076 -35.50 -5.85 -25.70
C ARG A 1076 -34.28 -5.81 -26.61
N MET A 1077 -34.29 -6.68 -27.61
CA MET A 1077 -33.39 -6.62 -28.77
C MET A 1077 -33.88 -5.57 -29.75
N ILE A 1078 -32.97 -4.75 -30.29
CA ILE A 1078 -33.27 -3.74 -31.30
C ILE A 1078 -32.61 -4.15 -32.62
N GLY A 1079 -33.39 -4.77 -33.51
CA GLY A 1079 -32.93 -5.17 -34.84
C GLY A 1079 -32.54 -3.99 -35.75
N GLY A 1080 -32.06 -4.30 -36.94
CA GLY A 1080 -32.15 -3.36 -38.07
C GLY A 1080 -33.58 -3.30 -38.59
N ASP A 1081 -33.96 -2.12 -39.10
CA ASP A 1081 -35.09 -1.96 -40.03
C ASP A 1081 -34.60 -2.23 -41.46
#